data_AF-A0A821NTF8-F1
#
_entry.id   AF-A0A821NTF8-F1
#
_cell.length_a   1.000
_cell.length_b   1.000
_cell.length_c   1.000
_cell.angle_alpha   90.00
_cell.angle_beta   90.00
_cell.angle_gamma   90.00
#
_symmetry.space_group_name_H-M   'P 1'
#
loop_
_entity.id
_entity.type
_entity.pdbx_description
1 polymer ?
#
loop_
_entity_poly.entity_id
_entity_poly.type
_entity_poly.pdbx_seq_one_letter_code
_entity_poly.pdbx_strand_id
1 'polypeptide(L)'
;MARLQSNFDLISSYCQPTFNIEKYQSKQTGMKLYHINVPLPLIKLEICVQTKPYDDTGCAHTLEHLIFMGSRNYPQQGYLDYISAQHYCLGTNATTYRDMTTYELTTVNYQSLSTLLPVYLDHIFYPLLLNDCYLTEVHHISGETGDDAGVVYSEMQASENQPDEILLYSILRELWSDELPYHYECGGRLESIRNELTLDKIKIFHQKFYTPNNVAIILCGGGINVNEILQILNKFEQENFFQYDNRQKLSNEYSLDENQRKKTKLHDDKFPFIQIKSASFDDNSTFIHSNIKTNVQSIDTTKLSVQSTTNETNESSFCDSELMVSRGESSSPSSPNSLLQASETDSSIFQRNMNEYKEVCYPVDDNDENLGQVAFGYRLESIYEMEIYTALDVLLTTLFDEDISIFYKEFIELPNTLCSSIDHDWFNYPQRVLTITFEGVEIDDLTMVADKYSSVLYSILNSQIENDQFYTQVQRNIKKKIELHLNEIESEPFGYLTDLCCLDHISELSLSNIKNENDNEQHLYKFLQNQKYLENLLNRPLPYWHELIKKYLLEWDSSKKTVILLKPSYELLVEQQEQEEQRIAERLNLLNSKGLQKLKNELDQARSNNKQSSSQCANISNPSIPFHNQLHLPQIEYYSNKDQIDLFHSPTSHFIRYTLHIPLKDLPLDLQLYLPLFSNLLFHTSIQYENIHLDKYNFCELISRDILSYSVSNGQSSSSPIQSRYVYTHYFDTFIISLQSISNDEIYKNTIDYFRYVLYGTIFNDYKIIIEECEKQLKHLIEALQDGHTIHEAYFNCLINSTNLNNYYHQMNIFLQKNLFEKICKQPDKYKNEIISKLERIRLFLLKNLSQMHFSICGNMELIEGNWHIIEQFMNESKLKSQIEIENNQIKGKNVSTESPATIIGTPHEESG
;
A
#
# COMPACT_ATOMS: atom_id res chain seq x y z
N MET A 1 -29.57 41.30 -8.23
CA MET A 1 -29.37 40.21 -9.21
C MET A 1 -30.33 39.09 -8.87
N ALA A 2 -30.87 38.37 -9.83
CA ALA A 2 -31.64 37.15 -9.53
C ALA A 2 -30.66 36.05 -9.07
N ARG A 3 -31.07 35.23 -8.10
CA ARG A 3 -30.37 33.96 -7.85
C ARG A 3 -30.65 33.07 -9.06
N LEU A 4 -29.64 32.87 -9.91
CA LEU A 4 -29.61 31.69 -10.78
C LEU A 4 -29.66 30.47 -9.87
N GLN A 5 -30.68 29.64 -9.99
CA GLN A 5 -30.67 28.35 -9.29
C GLN A 5 -29.52 27.51 -9.85
N SER A 6 -28.75 26.89 -8.96
CA SER A 6 -27.73 25.93 -9.36
C SER A 6 -28.35 24.82 -10.19
N ASN A 7 -27.65 24.39 -11.24
CA ASN A 7 -28.02 23.17 -11.96
C ASN A 7 -27.83 21.91 -11.08
N PHE A 8 -27.05 22.03 -10.01
CA PHE A 8 -26.77 20.96 -9.07
C PHE A 8 -27.74 21.02 -7.88
N ASP A 9 -28.33 19.89 -7.49
CA ASP A 9 -28.98 19.72 -6.18
C ASP A 9 -27.97 19.23 -5.16
N LEU A 10 -28.19 19.58 -3.88
CA LEU A 10 -27.54 18.94 -2.74
C LEU A 10 -28.23 17.59 -2.48
N ILE A 11 -27.48 16.50 -2.60
CA ILE A 11 -27.95 15.11 -2.46
C ILE A 11 -27.80 14.63 -1.01
N SER A 12 -26.67 14.93 -0.38
CA SER A 12 -26.43 14.64 1.04
C SER A 12 -25.44 15.64 1.65
N SER A 13 -25.44 15.72 2.99
CA SER A 13 -24.47 16.47 3.77
C SER A 13 -24.15 15.71 5.06
N TYR A 14 -22.90 15.76 5.48
CA TYR A 14 -22.38 15.11 6.69
C TYR A 14 -21.50 16.10 7.44
N CYS A 15 -21.80 16.34 8.72
CA CYS A 15 -21.16 17.39 9.51
C CYS A 15 -20.61 16.81 10.83
N GLN A 16 -19.31 17.03 11.05
CA GLN A 16 -18.58 16.76 12.29
C GLN A 16 -18.02 18.08 12.86
N PRO A 17 -17.47 18.10 14.10
CA PRO A 17 -16.85 19.29 14.67
C PRO A 17 -15.64 19.82 13.88
N THR A 18 -14.91 18.94 13.19
CA THR A 18 -13.66 19.23 12.47
C THR A 18 -13.85 19.46 10.97
N PHE A 19 -14.85 18.83 10.34
CA PHE A 19 -15.11 18.94 8.90
C PHE A 19 -16.61 18.82 8.55
N ASN A 20 -16.98 19.35 7.39
CA ASN A 20 -18.32 19.19 6.79
C ASN A 20 -18.20 18.78 5.32
N ILE A 21 -18.90 17.73 4.91
CA ILE A 21 -18.96 17.24 3.53
C ILE A 21 -20.34 17.53 2.95
N GLU A 22 -20.38 18.13 1.77
CA GLU A 22 -21.60 18.40 1.00
C GLU A 22 -21.48 17.75 -0.39
N LYS A 23 -22.39 16.83 -0.69
CA LYS A 23 -22.42 16.10 -1.97
C LYS A 23 -23.51 16.67 -2.87
N TYR A 24 -23.11 17.23 -4.00
CA TYR A 24 -23.99 17.80 -5.02
C TYR A 24 -24.00 16.97 -6.30
N GLN A 25 -25.09 17.02 -7.07
CA GLN A 25 -25.18 16.38 -8.39
C GLN A 25 -25.93 17.24 -9.41
N SER A 26 -25.37 17.34 -10.63
CA SER A 26 -25.98 18.03 -11.77
C SER A 26 -27.25 17.34 -12.27
N LYS A 27 -28.35 18.08 -12.37
CA LYS A 27 -29.64 17.62 -12.93
C LYS A 27 -29.55 17.27 -14.41
N GLN A 28 -28.61 17.86 -15.16
CA GLN A 28 -28.56 17.75 -16.62
C GLN A 28 -27.52 16.75 -17.10
N THR A 29 -26.42 16.57 -16.37
CA THR A 29 -25.29 15.73 -16.78
C THR A 29 -25.02 14.55 -15.85
N GLY A 30 -25.57 14.56 -14.62
CA GLY A 30 -25.27 13.57 -13.58
C GLY A 30 -23.93 13.76 -12.87
N MET A 31 -23.08 14.72 -13.30
CA MET A 31 -21.77 15.00 -12.71
C MET A 31 -21.87 15.38 -11.24
N LYS A 32 -20.98 14.82 -10.40
CA LYS A 32 -20.99 15.00 -8.95
C LYS A 32 -19.94 16.03 -8.49
N LEU A 33 -20.25 16.76 -7.44
CA LEU A 33 -19.31 17.61 -6.70
C LEU A 33 -19.36 17.26 -5.21
N TYR A 34 -18.22 16.92 -4.62
CA TYR A 34 -18.03 16.75 -3.19
C TYR A 34 -17.27 17.97 -2.66
N HIS A 35 -17.84 18.68 -1.71
CA HIS A 35 -17.25 19.84 -1.05
C HIS A 35 -16.95 19.48 0.41
N ILE A 36 -15.67 19.32 0.74
CA ILE A 36 -15.14 18.91 2.04
C ILE A 36 -14.51 20.15 2.69
N ASN A 37 -15.29 20.88 3.48
CA ASN A 37 -14.82 22.05 4.21
C ASN A 37 -14.09 21.62 5.49
N VAL A 38 -12.77 21.77 5.49
CA VAL A 38 -11.85 21.53 6.63
C VAL A 38 -11.07 22.82 6.88
N PRO A 39 -10.77 23.24 8.13
CA PRO A 39 -10.08 24.51 8.42
C PRO A 39 -8.56 24.48 8.11
N LEU A 40 -8.19 24.10 6.88
CA LEU A 40 -6.81 23.93 6.43
C LEU A 40 -6.34 25.11 5.56
N PRO A 41 -5.02 25.44 5.55
CA PRO A 41 -4.46 26.53 4.75
C PRO A 41 -4.27 26.20 3.27
N LEU A 42 -4.45 24.93 2.88
CA LEU A 42 -4.37 24.44 1.51
C LEU A 42 -5.75 23.98 1.02
N ILE A 43 -5.88 23.84 -0.29
CA ILE A 43 -7.05 23.29 -0.98
C ILE A 43 -6.57 22.22 -1.95
N LYS A 44 -7.03 20.97 -1.78
CA LYS A 44 -6.88 19.88 -2.75
C LYS A 44 -8.09 19.87 -3.69
N LEU A 45 -7.83 19.88 -4.99
CA LEU A 45 -8.72 19.41 -6.04
C LEU A 45 -8.35 17.96 -6.34
N GLU A 46 -9.35 17.11 -6.46
CA GLU A 46 -9.24 15.77 -7.04
C GLU A 46 -10.42 15.53 -7.98
N ILE A 47 -10.18 14.88 -9.12
CA ILE A 47 -11.19 14.51 -10.11
C ILE A 47 -11.14 13.00 -10.30
N CYS A 48 -12.18 12.31 -9.85
CA CYS A 48 -12.29 10.86 -9.93
C CYS A 48 -13.17 10.46 -11.13
N VAL A 49 -12.69 9.51 -11.94
CA VAL A 49 -13.37 8.96 -13.11
C VAL A 49 -13.39 7.44 -12.99
N GLN A 50 -14.55 6.79 -13.11
CA GLN A 50 -14.59 5.31 -13.10
C GLN A 50 -14.06 4.75 -14.43
N THR A 51 -12.93 4.04 -14.40
CA THR A 51 -12.21 3.53 -15.57
C THR A 51 -12.01 2.03 -15.43
N LYS A 52 -12.83 1.24 -16.14
CA LYS A 52 -12.83 -0.22 -16.02
C LYS A 52 -12.09 -0.87 -17.20
N PRO A 53 -10.92 -1.50 -16.98
CA PRO A 53 -10.28 -2.34 -18.00
C PRO A 53 -11.16 -3.57 -18.28
N TYR A 54 -11.01 -4.14 -19.46
CA TYR A 54 -11.64 -5.39 -19.90
C TYR A 54 -10.68 -6.23 -20.77
N ASP A 55 -9.40 -5.89 -20.68
CA ASP A 55 -8.23 -6.47 -21.33
C ASP A 55 -6.98 -5.82 -20.71
N ASP A 56 -5.80 -6.41 -20.91
CA ASP A 56 -4.54 -5.99 -20.32
C ASP A 56 -3.80 -4.88 -21.10
N THR A 57 -4.48 -4.10 -21.95
CA THR A 57 -3.77 -3.11 -22.80
C THR A 57 -3.35 -1.81 -22.10
N GLY A 58 -3.64 -1.62 -20.81
CA GLY A 58 -3.28 -0.38 -20.12
C GLY A 58 -4.03 0.86 -20.61
N CYS A 59 -5.21 0.70 -21.23
CA CYS A 59 -6.00 1.82 -21.78
C CYS A 59 -6.40 2.89 -20.76
N ALA A 60 -6.39 2.59 -19.46
CA ALA A 60 -6.61 3.57 -18.39
C ALA A 60 -5.34 4.41 -18.16
N HIS A 61 -4.25 3.75 -17.80
CA HIS A 61 -2.96 4.37 -17.49
C HIS A 61 -2.40 5.20 -18.67
N THR A 62 -2.47 4.64 -19.87
CA THR A 62 -1.99 5.33 -21.09
C THR A 62 -2.89 6.50 -21.52
N LEU A 63 -4.16 6.54 -21.11
CA LEU A 63 -5.03 7.70 -21.29
C LEU A 63 -4.74 8.80 -20.26
N GLU A 64 -4.36 8.42 -19.04
CA GLU A 64 -4.03 9.33 -17.96
C GLU A 64 -2.81 10.20 -18.31
N HIS A 65 -1.69 9.59 -18.73
CA HIS A 65 -0.54 10.33 -19.28
C HIS A 65 -0.96 11.25 -20.45
N LEU A 66 -1.74 10.73 -21.40
CA LEU A 66 -2.15 11.47 -22.60
C LEU A 66 -3.14 12.63 -22.33
N ILE A 67 -3.73 12.71 -21.13
CA ILE A 67 -4.58 13.83 -20.72
C ILE A 67 -3.75 15.08 -20.38
N PHE A 68 -2.52 14.94 -19.87
CA PHE A 68 -1.59 16.07 -19.65
C PHE A 68 -0.98 16.63 -20.94
N MET A 69 -1.09 15.89 -22.05
CA MET A 69 -0.50 16.22 -23.37
C MET A 69 -1.26 17.30 -24.16
N GLY A 70 -2.13 18.07 -23.49
CA GLY A 70 -2.86 19.22 -24.02
C GLY A 70 -4.31 18.94 -24.39
N SER A 71 -5.14 19.98 -24.31
CA SER A 71 -6.59 19.92 -24.53
C SER A 71 -7.07 20.76 -25.71
N ARG A 72 -8.34 20.61 -26.08
CA ARG A 72 -9.00 21.36 -27.15
C ARG A 72 -8.92 22.88 -27.00
N ASN A 73 -9.07 23.43 -25.78
CA ASN A 73 -8.92 24.88 -25.53
C ASN A 73 -7.49 25.27 -25.12
N TYR A 74 -6.68 24.31 -24.64
CA TYR A 74 -5.30 24.52 -24.17
C TYR A 74 -4.36 23.53 -24.89
N PRO A 75 -4.13 23.69 -26.21
CA PRO A 75 -3.53 22.66 -27.05
C PRO A 75 -2.01 22.53 -26.94
N GLN A 76 -1.38 23.27 -26.03
CA GLN A 76 0.05 23.21 -25.77
C GLN A 76 0.37 22.10 -24.75
N GLN A 77 1.32 21.25 -25.07
CA GLN A 77 1.78 20.17 -24.19
C GLN A 77 2.38 20.75 -22.89
N GLY A 78 1.96 20.22 -21.74
CA GLY A 78 2.38 20.71 -20.42
C GLY A 78 1.73 22.04 -20.01
N TYR A 79 0.64 22.45 -20.67
CA TYR A 79 -0.07 23.69 -20.30
C TYR A 79 -0.61 23.64 -18.88
N LEU A 80 -1.20 22.52 -18.48
CA LEU A 80 -1.81 22.35 -17.16
C LEU A 80 -0.78 22.52 -16.03
N ASP A 81 0.41 21.95 -16.20
CA ASP A 81 1.50 22.00 -15.21
C ASP A 81 2.11 23.41 -15.18
N TYR A 82 2.36 24.00 -16.36
CA TYR A 82 2.85 25.37 -16.50
C TYR A 82 1.93 26.38 -15.82
N ILE A 83 0.60 26.30 -16.06
CA ILE A 83 -0.34 27.25 -15.46
C ILE A 83 -0.48 27.01 -13.95
N SER A 84 -0.45 25.76 -13.50
CA SER A 84 -0.48 25.39 -12.07
C SER A 84 0.73 25.95 -11.31
N ALA A 85 1.92 25.90 -11.90
CA ALA A 85 3.12 26.53 -11.34
C ALA A 85 2.99 28.07 -11.22
N GLN A 86 2.27 28.74 -12.14
CA GLN A 86 1.95 30.18 -12.02
C GLN A 86 0.86 30.48 -10.98
N HIS A 87 0.21 29.46 -10.41
CA HIS A 87 -0.96 29.54 -9.53
C HIS A 87 -0.70 28.93 -8.14
N TYR A 88 0.56 28.94 -7.70
CA TYR A 88 1.00 28.49 -6.37
C TYR A 88 0.51 27.07 -6.01
N CYS A 89 0.54 26.17 -6.99
CA CYS A 89 0.24 24.76 -6.78
C CYS A 89 1.52 23.98 -6.44
N LEU A 90 1.40 22.93 -5.63
CA LEU A 90 2.53 22.05 -5.30
C LEU A 90 2.96 21.19 -6.51
N GLY A 91 1.99 20.87 -7.37
CA GLY A 91 2.15 20.12 -8.60
C GLY A 91 0.79 19.78 -9.21
N THR A 92 0.85 19.17 -10.38
CA THR A 92 -0.18 18.31 -10.98
C THR A 92 0.23 16.87 -10.76
N ASN A 93 -0.72 15.97 -10.52
CA ASN A 93 -0.46 14.53 -10.37
C ASN A 93 -1.72 13.72 -10.76
N ALA A 94 -1.57 12.42 -10.99
CA ALA A 94 -2.67 11.49 -11.22
C ALA A 94 -2.32 10.08 -10.75
N THR A 95 -3.33 9.24 -10.57
CA THR A 95 -3.17 7.83 -10.20
C THR A 95 -4.19 6.97 -10.92
N THR A 96 -3.74 5.92 -11.60
CA THR A 96 -4.61 4.90 -12.20
C THR A 96 -4.75 3.68 -11.29
N TYR A 97 -5.96 3.44 -10.78
CA TYR A 97 -6.37 2.25 -10.03
C TYR A 97 -7.19 1.29 -10.92
N ARG A 98 -7.39 0.04 -10.47
CA ARG A 98 -8.04 -1.04 -11.25
C ARG A 98 -9.49 -0.76 -11.69
N ASP A 99 -10.22 0.16 -11.06
CA ASP A 99 -11.54 0.60 -11.54
C ASP A 99 -11.76 2.13 -11.54
N MET A 100 -10.74 2.94 -11.28
CA MET A 100 -10.82 4.40 -11.32
C MET A 100 -9.49 5.07 -11.64
N THR A 101 -9.54 6.22 -12.31
CA THR A 101 -8.41 7.13 -12.46
C THR A 101 -8.73 8.41 -11.68
N THR A 102 -7.81 8.87 -10.84
CA THR A 102 -7.91 10.14 -10.12
C THR A 102 -6.87 11.13 -10.65
N TYR A 103 -7.23 12.42 -10.68
CA TYR A 103 -6.36 13.51 -11.11
C TYR A 103 -6.39 14.62 -10.08
N GLU A 104 -5.23 15.04 -9.58
CA GLU A 104 -5.15 15.92 -8.41
C GLU A 104 -4.30 17.17 -8.61
N LEU A 105 -4.54 18.14 -7.73
CA LEU A 105 -3.84 19.43 -7.64
C LEU A 105 -4.06 20.06 -6.26
N THR A 106 -2.98 20.38 -5.55
CA THR A 106 -3.04 21.12 -4.28
C THR A 106 -2.55 22.56 -4.47
N THR A 107 -3.34 23.54 -4.00
CA THR A 107 -3.07 24.98 -4.14
C THR A 107 -3.31 25.72 -2.81
N VAL A 108 -2.68 26.90 -2.65
CA VAL A 108 -2.75 27.71 -1.41
C VAL A 108 -3.96 28.65 -1.33
N ASN A 109 -4.81 28.77 -2.37
CA ASN A 109 -5.92 29.72 -2.36
C ASN A 109 -7.06 29.42 -3.35
N TYR A 110 -8.27 29.87 -2.99
CA TYR A 110 -9.49 29.71 -3.79
C TYR A 110 -9.45 30.36 -5.20
N GLN A 111 -8.79 31.51 -5.35
CA GLN A 111 -8.68 32.18 -6.66
C GLN A 111 -7.86 31.33 -7.66
N SER A 112 -6.91 30.54 -7.15
CA SER A 112 -6.10 29.64 -7.97
C SER A 112 -6.91 28.41 -8.39
N LEU A 113 -7.60 27.77 -7.43
CA LEU A 113 -8.55 26.67 -7.73
C LEU A 113 -9.60 27.07 -8.78
N SER A 114 -10.29 28.20 -8.56
CA SER A 114 -11.36 28.66 -9.46
C SER A 114 -10.87 29.06 -10.87
N THR A 115 -9.58 29.37 -11.02
CA THR A 115 -8.96 29.62 -12.33
C THR A 115 -8.53 28.32 -13.01
N LEU A 116 -8.03 27.33 -12.25
CA LEU A 116 -7.50 26.07 -12.78
C LEU A 116 -8.58 25.01 -13.05
N LEU A 117 -9.64 24.95 -12.25
CA LEU A 117 -10.70 23.94 -12.39
C LEU A 117 -11.29 23.86 -13.82
N PRO A 118 -11.61 24.98 -14.52
CA PRO A 118 -12.05 24.92 -15.92
C PRO A 118 -10.96 24.46 -16.91
N VAL A 119 -9.68 24.65 -16.58
CA VAL A 119 -8.56 24.18 -17.40
C VAL A 119 -8.43 22.67 -17.27
N TYR A 120 -8.45 22.17 -16.03
CA TYR A 120 -8.38 20.74 -15.72
C TYR A 120 -9.55 19.98 -16.37
N LEU A 121 -10.78 20.48 -16.21
CA LEU A 121 -11.96 19.85 -16.82
C LEU A 121 -11.92 19.83 -18.36
N ASP A 122 -11.26 20.77 -19.02
CA ASP A 122 -11.07 20.71 -20.48
C ASP A 122 -10.03 19.64 -20.89
N HIS A 123 -9.02 19.37 -20.05
CA HIS A 123 -8.09 18.25 -20.27
C HIS A 123 -8.79 16.89 -20.03
N ILE A 124 -9.61 16.77 -18.99
CA ILE A 124 -10.41 15.56 -18.71
C ILE A 124 -11.41 15.25 -19.82
N PHE A 125 -12.24 16.23 -20.23
CA PHE A 125 -13.33 15.99 -21.18
C PHE A 125 -12.95 16.17 -22.65
N TYR A 126 -11.87 16.91 -22.96
CA TYR A 126 -11.45 17.23 -24.33
C TYR A 126 -9.92 17.17 -24.55
N PRO A 127 -9.23 16.08 -24.16
CA PRO A 127 -7.82 15.89 -24.48
C PRO A 127 -7.60 15.77 -26.00
N LEU A 128 -6.43 16.16 -26.50
CA LEU A 128 -6.16 16.13 -27.94
C LEU A 128 -5.92 14.73 -28.51
N LEU A 129 -5.36 13.81 -27.70
CA LEU A 129 -5.05 12.42 -28.07
C LEU A 129 -4.36 12.30 -29.45
N LEU A 130 -3.21 12.96 -29.59
CA LEU A 130 -2.42 13.02 -30.82
C LEU A 130 -1.48 11.82 -30.98
N ASN A 131 -1.20 11.45 -32.23
CA ASN A 131 -0.25 10.39 -32.58
C ASN A 131 1.18 10.69 -32.10
N ASP A 132 1.60 11.95 -32.20
CA ASP A 132 2.94 12.38 -31.79
C ASP A 132 3.13 12.24 -30.28
N CYS A 133 2.08 12.44 -29.49
CA CYS A 133 2.07 12.22 -28.05
C CYS A 133 2.07 10.71 -27.71
N TYR A 134 1.25 9.91 -28.40
CA TYR A 134 1.24 8.45 -28.24
C TYR A 134 2.62 7.83 -28.50
N LEU A 135 3.33 8.28 -29.53
CA LEU A 135 4.67 7.78 -29.86
C LEU A 135 5.75 8.14 -28.83
N THR A 136 5.59 9.20 -28.02
CA THR A 136 6.56 9.52 -26.96
C THR A 136 6.16 8.94 -25.61
N GLU A 137 4.90 9.09 -25.20
CA GLU A 137 4.45 8.71 -23.85
C GLU A 137 4.06 7.24 -23.73
N VAL A 138 3.46 6.65 -24.77
CA VAL A 138 2.85 5.32 -24.67
C VAL A 138 3.79 4.25 -25.21
N HIS A 139 3.93 4.16 -26.53
CA HIS A 139 4.68 3.08 -27.17
C HIS A 139 5.17 3.46 -28.57
N HIS A 140 6.41 3.07 -28.87
CA HIS A 140 7.02 3.06 -30.19
C HIS A 140 8.06 1.93 -30.28
N ILE A 141 8.46 1.62 -31.52
CA ILE A 141 9.63 0.76 -31.78
C ILE A 141 10.82 1.66 -32.08
N SER A 142 11.94 1.43 -31.39
CA SER A 142 13.21 2.10 -31.62
C SER A 142 13.69 1.90 -33.06
N GLY A 143 13.81 2.99 -33.81
CA GLY A 143 14.37 2.99 -35.16
C GLY A 143 15.90 2.88 -35.21
N GLU A 144 16.57 2.74 -34.06
CA GLU A 144 18.02 2.55 -33.95
C GLU A 144 18.38 1.11 -33.60
N THR A 145 17.67 0.51 -32.63
CA THR A 145 17.96 -0.82 -32.06
C THR A 145 16.91 -1.89 -32.39
N GLY A 146 15.65 -1.50 -32.60
CA GLY A 146 14.52 -2.42 -32.83
C GLY A 146 13.69 -2.74 -31.58
N ASP A 147 14.11 -2.29 -30.40
CA ASP A 147 13.45 -2.50 -29.11
C ASP A 147 12.10 -1.78 -29.02
N ASP A 148 11.27 -2.15 -28.04
CA ASP A 148 10.08 -1.38 -27.65
C ASP A 148 10.43 -0.32 -26.62
N ALA A 149 9.84 0.88 -26.72
CA ALA A 149 10.11 2.00 -25.85
C ALA A 149 8.91 2.97 -25.77
N GLY A 150 8.93 3.88 -24.80
CA GLY A 150 7.84 4.82 -24.48
C GLY A 150 7.77 4.99 -22.96
N VAL A 151 7.26 6.10 -22.44
CA VAL A 151 7.26 6.35 -20.98
C VAL A 151 6.51 5.25 -20.22
N VAL A 152 5.22 5.04 -20.53
CA VAL A 152 4.39 4.01 -19.90
C VAL A 152 4.90 2.61 -20.21
N TYR A 153 5.37 2.34 -21.43
CA TYR A 153 5.95 1.03 -21.76
C TYR A 153 7.19 0.71 -20.91
N SER A 154 8.10 1.67 -20.73
CA SER A 154 9.31 1.50 -19.90
C SER A 154 9.00 1.42 -18.40
N GLU A 155 7.93 2.08 -17.94
CA GLU A 155 7.43 1.99 -16.58
C GLU A 155 6.87 0.59 -16.29
N MET A 156 5.97 0.09 -17.15
CA MET A 156 5.47 -1.29 -17.04
C MET A 156 6.59 -2.32 -17.24
N GLN A 157 7.68 -1.98 -17.94
CA GLN A 157 8.85 -2.86 -18.10
C GLN A 157 9.66 -2.98 -16.80
N ALA A 158 9.63 -1.96 -15.94
CA ALA A 158 10.24 -2.00 -14.62
C ALA A 158 9.38 -2.72 -13.57
N SER A 159 8.05 -2.71 -13.71
CA SER A 159 7.11 -3.28 -12.72
C SER A 159 6.59 -4.69 -13.04
N GLU A 160 6.37 -5.05 -14.31
CA GLU A 160 5.65 -6.29 -14.69
C GLU A 160 6.27 -7.59 -14.13
N ASN A 161 7.58 -7.59 -13.90
CA ASN A 161 8.34 -8.74 -13.41
C ASN A 161 8.68 -8.69 -11.91
N GLN A 162 8.22 -7.67 -11.17
CA GLN A 162 8.44 -7.58 -9.73
C GLN A 162 7.62 -8.65 -8.98
N PRO A 163 8.14 -9.24 -7.88
CA PRO A 163 7.46 -10.32 -7.17
C PRO A 163 6.07 -9.91 -6.69
N ASP A 164 5.93 -8.72 -6.09
CA ASP A 164 4.67 -8.25 -5.50
C ASP A 164 3.59 -7.97 -6.54
N GLU A 165 3.98 -7.45 -7.72
CA GLU A 165 3.06 -7.23 -8.84
C GLU A 165 2.60 -8.57 -9.44
N ILE A 166 3.51 -9.52 -9.64
CA ILE A 166 3.18 -10.89 -10.06
C ILE A 166 2.25 -11.56 -9.03
N LEU A 167 2.50 -11.37 -7.74
CA LEU A 167 1.71 -11.92 -6.65
C LEU A 167 0.29 -11.35 -6.65
N LEU A 168 0.14 -10.02 -6.65
CA LEU A 168 -1.15 -9.34 -6.64
C LEU A 168 -1.97 -9.65 -7.89
N TYR A 169 -1.33 -9.61 -9.07
CA TYR A 169 -1.93 -9.99 -10.35
C TYR A 169 -2.44 -11.44 -10.33
N SER A 170 -1.65 -12.38 -9.80
CA SER A 170 -2.03 -13.79 -9.68
C SER A 170 -3.18 -14.01 -8.70
N ILE A 171 -3.15 -13.34 -7.53
CA ILE A 171 -4.24 -13.37 -6.56
C ILE A 171 -5.54 -12.87 -7.20
N LEU A 172 -5.50 -11.72 -7.88
CA LEU A 172 -6.70 -11.10 -8.44
C LEU A 172 -7.29 -11.88 -9.62
N ARG A 173 -6.46 -12.50 -10.47
CA ARG A 173 -6.93 -13.38 -11.56
C ARG A 173 -7.62 -14.66 -11.07
N GLU A 174 -7.24 -15.16 -9.91
CA GLU A 174 -7.88 -16.33 -9.28
C GLU A 174 -9.13 -15.95 -8.46
N LEU A 175 -9.16 -14.74 -7.91
CA LEU A 175 -10.34 -14.21 -7.20
C LEU A 175 -11.42 -13.67 -8.14
N TRP A 176 -11.11 -13.28 -9.39
CA TRP A 176 -12.04 -12.65 -10.31
C TRP A 176 -12.06 -13.33 -11.68
N SER A 177 -13.26 -13.49 -12.25
CA SER A 177 -13.44 -13.96 -13.63
C SER A 177 -13.04 -12.90 -14.66
N ASP A 178 -12.60 -13.35 -15.83
CA ASP A 178 -12.29 -12.56 -17.02
C ASP A 178 -13.44 -11.67 -17.53
N GLU A 179 -14.70 -11.95 -17.17
CA GLU A 179 -15.82 -11.03 -17.40
C GLU A 179 -15.77 -9.70 -16.58
N LEU A 180 -14.88 -9.59 -15.58
CA LEU A 180 -14.85 -8.50 -14.60
C LEU A 180 -13.51 -7.73 -14.60
N PRO A 181 -13.53 -6.41 -14.37
CA PRO A 181 -12.35 -5.54 -14.57
C PRO A 181 -11.15 -5.89 -13.70
N TYR A 182 -11.39 -6.37 -12.48
CA TYR A 182 -10.33 -6.67 -11.50
C TYR A 182 -9.48 -7.90 -11.86
N HIS A 183 -9.83 -8.65 -12.91
CA HIS A 183 -9.00 -9.72 -13.47
C HIS A 183 -7.82 -9.17 -14.32
N TYR A 184 -7.89 -7.92 -14.78
CA TYR A 184 -6.95 -7.35 -15.74
C TYR A 184 -5.95 -6.38 -15.10
N GLU A 185 -4.82 -6.20 -15.77
CA GLU A 185 -3.84 -5.17 -15.42
C GLU A 185 -4.24 -3.79 -15.99
N CYS A 186 -4.44 -2.81 -15.11
CA CYS A 186 -4.83 -1.46 -15.47
C CYS A 186 -3.66 -0.58 -15.92
N GLY A 187 -2.44 -0.88 -15.44
CA GLY A 187 -1.19 -0.33 -15.98
C GLY A 187 -0.90 -0.83 -17.39
N GLY A 188 -1.24 -2.11 -17.63
CA GLY A 188 -1.15 -2.84 -18.89
C GLY A 188 0.04 -3.80 -18.97
N ARG A 189 -0.19 -5.02 -19.49
CA ARG A 189 0.87 -5.99 -19.73
C ARG A 189 1.66 -5.65 -20.99
N LEU A 190 2.98 -5.83 -20.95
CA LEU A 190 3.92 -5.50 -22.02
C LEU A 190 3.53 -6.11 -23.36
N GLU A 191 3.07 -7.37 -23.39
CA GLU A 191 2.59 -8.00 -24.63
C GLU A 191 1.39 -7.25 -25.24
N SER A 192 0.34 -7.01 -24.45
CA SER A 192 -0.87 -6.32 -24.89
C SER A 192 -0.62 -4.85 -25.23
N ILE A 193 0.28 -4.15 -24.53
CA ILE A 193 0.74 -2.81 -24.93
C ILE A 193 1.42 -2.84 -26.30
N ARG A 194 2.31 -3.80 -26.56
CA ARG A 194 3.06 -3.93 -27.84
C ARG A 194 2.19 -4.36 -29.02
N ASN A 195 1.19 -5.21 -28.78
CA ASN A 195 0.47 -5.94 -29.82
C ASN A 195 -0.98 -5.46 -30.08
N GLU A 196 -1.65 -4.86 -29.09
CA GLU A 196 -3.08 -4.54 -29.16
C GLU A 196 -3.42 -3.08 -28.86
N LEU A 197 -2.64 -2.41 -28.00
CA LEU A 197 -2.90 -1.02 -27.64
C LEU A 197 -2.70 -0.13 -28.88
N THR A 198 -3.71 0.67 -29.17
CA THR A 198 -3.63 1.68 -30.23
C THR A 198 -4.27 2.97 -29.75
N LEU A 199 -3.82 4.09 -30.29
CA LEU A 199 -4.39 5.40 -30.01
C LEU A 199 -5.91 5.47 -30.27
N ASP A 200 -6.45 4.69 -31.20
CA ASP A 200 -7.90 4.64 -31.43
C ASP A 200 -8.62 3.76 -30.39
N LYS A 201 -7.98 2.72 -29.81
CA LYS A 201 -8.46 2.01 -28.62
C LYS A 201 -8.54 2.96 -27.41
N ILE A 202 -7.50 3.77 -27.20
CA ILE A 202 -7.46 4.82 -26.16
C ILE A 202 -8.58 5.85 -26.35
N LYS A 203 -8.81 6.35 -27.58
CA LYS A 203 -9.93 7.27 -27.86
C LYS A 203 -11.30 6.65 -27.60
N ILE A 204 -11.48 5.36 -27.88
CA ILE A 204 -12.72 4.63 -27.58
C ILE A 204 -12.89 4.47 -26.06
N PHE A 205 -11.81 4.20 -25.33
CA PHE A 205 -11.82 4.13 -23.86
C PHE A 205 -12.20 5.49 -23.25
N HIS A 206 -11.59 6.59 -23.72
CA HIS A 206 -11.96 7.96 -23.33
C HIS A 206 -13.45 8.24 -23.58
N GLN A 207 -13.94 8.00 -24.80
CA GLN A 207 -15.35 8.21 -25.16
C GLN A 207 -16.34 7.37 -24.34
N LYS A 208 -15.90 6.20 -23.83
CA LYS A 208 -16.72 5.29 -23.01
C LYS A 208 -16.80 5.73 -21.54
N PHE A 209 -15.72 6.23 -20.96
CA PHE A 209 -15.60 6.47 -19.51
C PHE A 209 -15.55 7.94 -19.10
N TYR A 210 -15.06 8.85 -19.95
CA TYR A 210 -14.89 10.26 -19.61
C TYR A 210 -16.16 11.05 -19.93
N THR A 211 -17.31 10.51 -19.49
CA THR A 211 -18.64 11.12 -19.62
C THR A 211 -19.04 11.80 -18.30
N PRO A 212 -19.71 12.96 -18.31
CA PRO A 212 -19.93 13.74 -17.08
C PRO A 212 -20.61 13.00 -15.92
N ASN A 213 -21.55 12.10 -16.19
CA ASN A 213 -22.22 11.27 -15.17
C ASN A 213 -21.27 10.29 -14.45
N ASN A 214 -20.12 10.02 -15.04
CA ASN A 214 -19.09 9.09 -14.57
C ASN A 214 -17.92 9.82 -13.89
N VAL A 215 -18.04 11.14 -13.68
CA VAL A 215 -17.03 12.00 -13.07
C VAL A 215 -17.54 12.57 -11.73
N ALA A 216 -16.70 12.47 -10.70
CA ALA A 216 -16.80 13.26 -9.49
C ALA A 216 -15.67 14.29 -9.43
N ILE A 217 -16.01 15.50 -8.99
CA ILE A 217 -15.06 16.53 -8.61
C ILE A 217 -15.08 16.59 -7.08
N ILE A 218 -13.93 16.46 -6.45
CA ILE A 218 -13.77 16.51 -4.99
C ILE A 218 -12.91 17.73 -4.66
N LEU A 219 -13.41 18.58 -3.77
CA LEU A 219 -12.72 19.78 -3.31
C LEU A 219 -12.59 19.72 -1.79
N CYS A 220 -11.37 19.58 -1.29
CA CYS A 220 -11.07 19.53 0.13
C CYS A 220 -10.23 20.73 0.57
N GLY A 221 -10.59 21.36 1.70
CA GLY A 221 -9.79 22.43 2.31
C GLY A 221 -10.59 23.64 2.79
N GLY A 222 -9.87 24.70 3.17
CA GLY A 222 -10.44 25.90 3.78
C GLY A 222 -10.85 26.99 2.78
N GLY A 223 -11.90 27.74 3.10
CA GLY A 223 -12.24 29.00 2.40
C GLY A 223 -12.81 28.84 0.99
N ILE A 224 -13.29 27.65 0.62
CA ILE A 224 -13.86 27.35 -0.70
C ILE A 224 -15.26 27.99 -0.82
N ASN A 225 -15.46 28.88 -1.81
CA ASN A 225 -16.81 29.38 -2.10
C ASN A 225 -17.58 28.41 -3.02
N VAL A 226 -18.23 27.42 -2.41
CA VAL A 226 -19.02 26.40 -3.13
C VAL A 226 -20.09 27.00 -4.05
N ASN A 227 -20.68 28.15 -3.71
CA ASN A 227 -21.69 28.80 -4.56
C ASN A 227 -21.09 29.36 -5.87
N GLU A 228 -19.81 29.75 -5.87
CA GLU A 228 -19.10 30.19 -7.07
C GLU A 228 -18.53 29.00 -7.86
N ILE A 229 -18.06 27.94 -7.20
CA ILE A 229 -17.74 26.66 -7.85
C ILE A 229 -18.95 26.13 -8.64
N LEU A 230 -20.13 26.08 -8.02
CA LEU A 230 -21.37 25.65 -8.68
C LEU A 230 -21.76 26.53 -9.87
N GLN A 231 -21.39 27.81 -9.88
CA GLN A 231 -21.55 28.69 -11.06
C GLN A 231 -20.53 28.39 -12.14
N ILE A 232 -19.26 28.13 -11.78
CA ILE A 232 -18.18 27.73 -12.70
C ILE A 232 -18.53 26.41 -13.40
N LEU A 233 -18.96 25.40 -12.65
CA LEU A 233 -19.37 24.10 -13.19
C LEU A 233 -20.60 24.22 -14.10
N ASN A 234 -21.66 24.91 -13.65
CA ASN A 234 -22.87 25.14 -14.46
C ASN A 234 -22.57 25.91 -15.76
N LYS A 235 -21.62 26.87 -15.72
CA LYS A 235 -21.12 27.55 -16.93
C LYS A 235 -20.39 26.57 -17.85
N PHE A 236 -19.45 25.78 -17.31
CA PHE A 236 -18.70 24.78 -18.08
C PHE A 236 -19.64 23.78 -18.76
N GLU A 237 -20.66 23.29 -18.05
CA GLU A 237 -21.69 22.40 -18.61
C GLU A 237 -22.44 23.05 -19.80
N GLN A 238 -22.92 24.29 -19.61
CA GLN A 238 -23.66 25.05 -20.63
C GLN A 238 -22.83 25.31 -21.89
N GLU A 239 -21.55 25.63 -21.74
CA GLU A 239 -20.65 25.92 -22.87
C GLU A 239 -20.26 24.64 -23.63
N ASN A 240 -20.07 23.53 -22.93
CA ASN A 240 -19.47 22.32 -23.50
C ASN A 240 -20.46 21.23 -23.94
N PHE A 241 -21.41 20.86 -23.08
CA PHE A 241 -22.28 19.72 -23.33
C PHE A 241 -23.56 20.11 -24.08
N PHE A 242 -24.04 21.35 -23.94
CA PHE A 242 -25.34 21.78 -24.47
C PHE A 242 -25.29 22.67 -25.73
N GLN A 243 -24.13 23.17 -26.14
CA GLN A 243 -23.98 23.90 -27.41
C GLN A 243 -23.91 23.01 -28.67
N TYR A 244 -23.84 21.69 -28.53
CA TYR A 244 -23.76 20.76 -29.66
C TYR A 244 -25.15 20.47 -30.25
N ASP A 245 -26.14 20.21 -29.39
CA ASP A 245 -27.51 19.86 -29.77
C ASP A 245 -28.24 21.01 -30.50
N ASN A 246 -28.04 22.25 -30.03
CA ASN A 246 -28.57 23.44 -30.71
C ASN A 246 -27.94 23.67 -32.10
N ARG A 247 -26.69 23.26 -32.32
CA ARG A 247 -26.06 23.34 -33.65
C ARG A 247 -26.65 22.32 -34.64
N GLN A 248 -27.02 21.13 -34.20
CA GLN A 248 -27.76 20.20 -35.06
C GLN A 248 -29.15 20.73 -35.40
N LYS A 249 -29.91 21.22 -34.40
CA LYS A 249 -31.24 21.84 -34.64
C LYS A 249 -31.19 23.00 -35.64
N LEU A 250 -30.28 23.96 -35.45
CA LEU A 250 -30.06 25.05 -36.40
C LEU A 250 -29.62 24.58 -37.79
N SER A 251 -28.84 23.51 -37.91
CA SER A 251 -28.47 22.96 -39.22
C SER A 251 -29.64 22.28 -39.95
N ASN A 252 -30.57 21.69 -39.21
CA ASN A 252 -31.78 21.05 -39.74
C ASN A 252 -32.90 22.05 -40.07
N GLU A 253 -32.95 23.21 -39.40
CA GLU A 253 -33.90 24.29 -39.71
C GLU A 253 -33.51 25.12 -40.95
N TYR A 254 -32.26 25.05 -41.40
CA TYR A 254 -31.76 25.82 -42.57
C TYR A 254 -31.47 24.97 -43.83
N SER A 255 -31.72 23.65 -43.82
CA SER A 255 -31.48 22.78 -44.98
C SER A 255 -32.66 22.71 -45.95
N LEU A 256 -32.97 23.83 -46.64
CA LEU A 256 -33.97 23.91 -47.71
C LEU A 256 -33.36 24.06 -49.12
N ASP A 257 -32.49 23.14 -49.53
CA ASP A 257 -32.34 22.75 -50.95
C ASP A 257 -31.81 21.31 -51.05
N GLU A 258 -32.57 20.42 -51.71
CA GLU A 258 -32.38 18.96 -51.62
C GLU A 258 -31.47 18.38 -52.74
N ASN A 259 -30.89 19.23 -53.60
CA ASN A 259 -30.43 18.82 -54.93
C ASN A 259 -28.91 18.57 -55.12
N GLN A 260 -28.09 18.46 -54.06
CA GLN A 260 -26.64 18.19 -54.23
C GLN A 260 -26.06 16.92 -53.56
N ARG A 261 -26.76 16.26 -52.62
CA ARG A 261 -26.25 15.01 -51.98
C ARG A 261 -26.45 13.73 -52.82
N LYS A 262 -25.98 13.73 -54.08
CA LYS A 262 -25.91 12.53 -54.95
C LYS A 262 -24.62 12.45 -55.77
N LYS A 263 -23.44 12.41 -55.10
CA LYS A 263 -22.17 11.96 -55.71
C LYS A 263 -21.00 11.74 -54.72
N THR A 264 -21.11 10.76 -53.84
CA THR A 264 -19.97 9.96 -53.30
C THR A 264 -20.53 8.77 -52.52
N LYS A 265 -20.65 7.61 -53.16
CA LYS A 265 -20.57 6.32 -52.46
C LYS A 265 -19.15 5.81 -52.67
N LEU A 266 -18.42 5.59 -51.58
CA LEU A 266 -17.30 4.65 -51.53
C LEU A 266 -17.79 3.38 -50.81
N HIS A 267 -17.06 2.27 -50.97
CA HIS A 267 -17.55 0.94 -50.59
C HIS A 267 -17.48 0.69 -49.08
N ASP A 268 -18.61 0.32 -48.49
CA ASP A 268 -18.66 -0.50 -47.29
C ASP A 268 -18.44 -1.97 -47.70
N ASP A 269 -17.31 -2.57 -47.34
CA ASP A 269 -17.08 -4.01 -47.49
C ASP A 269 -16.26 -4.57 -46.31
N LYS A 270 -17.00 -5.05 -45.30
CA LYS A 270 -16.62 -6.10 -44.34
C LYS A 270 -15.45 -5.84 -43.37
N PHE A 271 -15.81 -5.47 -42.14
CA PHE A 271 -15.21 -6.03 -40.92
C PHE A 271 -16.30 -6.69 -40.06
N PRO A 272 -15.99 -7.75 -39.29
CA PRO A 272 -17.01 -8.56 -38.62
C PRO A 272 -17.52 -7.90 -37.33
N PHE A 273 -18.69 -7.28 -37.39
CA PHE A 273 -19.47 -6.97 -36.18
C PHE A 273 -19.88 -8.28 -35.50
N ILE A 274 -19.32 -8.55 -34.32
CA ILE A 274 -19.93 -9.51 -33.38
C ILE A 274 -21.20 -8.84 -32.84
N GLN A 275 -22.35 -9.25 -33.38
CA GLN A 275 -23.64 -8.86 -32.84
C GLN A 275 -23.85 -9.53 -31.48
N ILE A 276 -23.54 -8.82 -30.39
CA ILE A 276 -24.14 -9.11 -29.09
C ILE A 276 -25.66 -9.00 -29.28
N LYS A 277 -26.35 -10.14 -29.22
CA LYS A 277 -27.80 -10.16 -29.31
C LYS A 277 -28.36 -9.54 -28.04
N SER A 278 -29.01 -8.37 -28.18
CA SER A 278 -29.90 -7.84 -27.16
C SER A 278 -30.96 -8.90 -26.84
N ALA A 279 -30.90 -9.48 -25.64
CA ALA A 279 -31.94 -10.38 -25.16
C ALA A 279 -33.21 -9.57 -24.90
N SER A 280 -34.19 -9.68 -25.79
CA SER A 280 -35.52 -9.11 -25.60
C SER A 280 -36.24 -9.89 -24.49
N PHE A 281 -36.32 -9.33 -23.30
CA PHE A 281 -37.24 -9.79 -22.28
C PHE A 281 -38.66 -9.38 -22.67
N ASP A 282 -39.54 -10.35 -22.88
CA ASP A 282 -40.96 -10.11 -23.12
C ASP A 282 -41.67 -9.77 -21.80
N ASP A 283 -42.16 -8.54 -21.68
CA ASP A 283 -43.01 -8.07 -20.59
C ASP A 283 -44.37 -8.79 -20.60
N ASN A 284 -44.46 -10.04 -20.09
CA ASN A 284 -45.72 -10.68 -19.66
C ASN A 284 -45.52 -12.00 -18.88
N SER A 285 -45.13 -11.92 -17.60
CA SER A 285 -45.45 -13.01 -16.65
C SER A 285 -45.70 -12.48 -15.22
N THR A 286 -46.94 -12.60 -14.75
CA THR A 286 -47.37 -12.14 -13.42
C THR A 286 -46.99 -13.13 -12.32
N PHE A 287 -46.08 -12.74 -11.43
CA PHE A 287 -45.81 -13.50 -10.21
C PHE A 287 -46.87 -13.22 -9.13
N ILE A 288 -47.40 -14.30 -8.55
CA ILE A 288 -48.43 -14.24 -7.49
C ILE A 288 -47.75 -14.44 -6.13
N HIS A 289 -47.92 -13.47 -5.22
CA HIS A 289 -47.52 -13.64 -3.82
C HIS A 289 -48.32 -14.76 -3.14
N SER A 290 -47.64 -15.68 -2.46
CA SER A 290 -48.23 -16.43 -1.35
C SER A 290 -47.20 -16.69 -0.24
N ASN A 291 -47.53 -16.24 0.98
CA ASN A 291 -46.81 -16.62 2.19
C ASN A 291 -47.24 -18.04 2.60
N ILE A 292 -46.36 -18.81 3.26
CA ILE A 292 -46.75 -19.75 4.33
C ILE A 292 -45.53 -20.11 5.20
N LYS A 293 -45.79 -20.55 6.45
CA LYS A 293 -44.79 -20.73 7.50
C LYS A 293 -44.45 -22.21 7.78
N THR A 294 -43.20 -22.44 8.18
CA THR A 294 -42.70 -23.40 9.20
C THR A 294 -43.35 -24.79 9.36
N ASN A 295 -42.52 -25.82 9.21
CA ASN A 295 -42.43 -27.09 9.98
C ASN A 295 -43.68 -27.99 10.15
N VAL A 296 -43.49 -29.32 9.94
CA VAL A 296 -43.73 -30.35 10.98
C VAL A 296 -43.07 -31.72 10.64
N GLN A 297 -42.32 -32.20 11.63
CA GLN A 297 -41.94 -33.57 12.05
C GLN A 297 -42.10 -34.83 11.15
N SER A 298 -40.95 -35.50 10.95
CA SER A 298 -40.63 -36.92 11.28
C SER A 298 -41.40 -38.13 10.70
N ILE A 299 -40.61 -39.04 10.11
CA ILE A 299 -40.52 -40.50 10.34
C ILE A 299 -41.79 -41.36 10.14
N ASP A 300 -41.73 -42.28 9.17
CA ASP A 300 -41.86 -43.71 9.50
C ASP A 300 -40.93 -44.58 8.62
N THR A 301 -40.70 -45.82 9.06
CA THR A 301 -39.81 -46.81 8.48
C THR A 301 -40.61 -47.98 7.89
N THR A 302 -40.09 -48.67 6.87
CA THR A 302 -39.80 -50.13 6.94
C THR A 302 -39.47 -50.79 5.58
N LYS A 303 -38.53 -51.75 5.66
CA LYS A 303 -38.51 -53.07 4.97
C LYS A 303 -38.20 -53.21 3.46
N LEU A 304 -37.10 -53.96 3.24
CA LEU A 304 -36.92 -55.09 2.31
C LEU A 304 -36.72 -54.79 0.80
N SER A 305 -35.98 -55.58 0.00
CA SER A 305 -34.72 -56.37 0.18
C SER A 305 -34.46 -57.22 -1.09
N VAL A 306 -33.19 -57.51 -1.45
CA VAL A 306 -32.78 -58.49 -2.51
C VAL A 306 -33.13 -57.97 -3.94
N GLN A 307 -32.38 -58.19 -5.04
CA GLN A 307 -31.49 -59.29 -5.45
C GLN A 307 -30.29 -58.83 -6.32
N SER A 308 -29.36 -59.76 -6.58
CA SER A 308 -28.11 -59.63 -7.35
C SER A 308 -28.18 -60.20 -8.77
N THR A 309 -27.33 -59.75 -9.72
CA THR A 309 -26.60 -60.61 -10.69
C THR A 309 -25.53 -59.86 -11.53
N THR A 310 -24.30 -60.40 -11.58
CA THR A 310 -23.37 -60.65 -12.74
C THR A 310 -23.38 -59.74 -13.99
N ASN A 311 -22.28 -59.43 -14.71
CA ASN A 311 -20.85 -59.86 -14.73
C ASN A 311 -20.04 -58.89 -15.69
N GLU A 312 -18.79 -59.03 -16.19
CA GLU A 312 -17.72 -60.08 -16.23
C GLU A 312 -16.30 -59.46 -16.51
N THR A 313 -15.21 -60.13 -16.08
CA THR A 313 -13.82 -60.25 -16.66
C THR A 313 -13.08 -59.04 -17.33
N ASN A 314 -11.83 -58.67 -16.94
CA ASN A 314 -10.59 -59.46 -17.15
C ASN A 314 -9.35 -58.96 -16.34
N GLU A 315 -8.54 -59.92 -15.87
CA GLU A 315 -7.06 -60.01 -15.74
C GLU A 315 -6.17 -58.73 -15.76
N SER A 316 -5.14 -58.52 -14.91
CA SER A 316 -4.48 -59.30 -13.82
C SER A 316 -3.59 -58.32 -12.96
N SER A 317 -2.59 -58.62 -12.10
CA SER A 317 -1.72 -59.79 -11.78
C SER A 317 -0.98 -59.66 -10.41
N PHE A 318 -0.35 -60.76 -9.93
CA PHE A 318 0.84 -60.95 -9.04
C PHE A 318 1.27 -59.83 -8.04
N CYS A 319 1.24 -60.03 -6.71
CA CYS A 319 2.12 -60.83 -5.79
C CYS A 319 3.19 -59.95 -5.05
N ASP A 320 3.68 -60.23 -3.83
CA ASP A 320 3.43 -61.34 -2.87
C ASP A 320 3.88 -61.00 -1.43
N SER A 321 3.35 -61.73 -0.41
CA SER A 321 3.92 -61.94 0.97
C SER A 321 4.15 -60.69 1.89
N GLU A 322 4.33 -60.73 3.21
CA GLU A 322 3.96 -61.59 4.37
C GLU A 322 4.08 -60.68 5.65
N LEU A 323 3.90 -61.02 6.94
CA LEU A 323 3.75 -62.28 7.70
C LEU A 323 2.78 -62.05 8.91
N MET A 324 3.11 -62.49 10.13
CA MET A 324 2.32 -62.37 11.38
C MET A 324 3.19 -62.45 12.66
N VAL A 325 2.54 -62.31 13.84
CA VAL A 325 2.72 -63.08 15.12
C VAL A 325 3.06 -62.25 16.40
N SER A 326 2.01 -61.94 17.19
CA SER A 326 1.70 -62.38 18.60
C SER A 326 2.79 -62.35 19.74
N ARG A 327 2.50 -62.38 21.06
CA ARG A 327 1.31 -62.19 21.95
C ARG A 327 1.77 -62.29 23.45
N GLY A 328 0.96 -61.77 24.40
CA GLY A 328 1.04 -62.03 25.86
C GLY A 328 0.93 -60.74 26.70
N GLU A 329 0.05 -60.54 27.70
CA GLU A 329 -0.37 -61.33 28.88
C GLU A 329 0.64 -61.31 30.05
N SER A 330 0.28 -61.03 31.33
CA SER A 330 -1.04 -60.76 31.94
C SER A 330 -1.01 -60.06 33.33
N SER A 331 -2.19 -59.55 33.74
CA SER A 331 -2.72 -59.41 35.13
C SER A 331 -2.21 -58.32 36.10
N SER A 332 -3.18 -57.67 36.77
CA SER A 332 -3.06 -56.66 37.84
C SER A 332 -3.87 -57.05 39.09
N PRO A 333 -3.61 -56.43 40.26
CA PRO A 333 -4.64 -55.63 40.98
C PRO A 333 -4.06 -54.39 41.70
N SER A 334 -4.80 -53.40 42.23
CA SER A 334 -6.24 -53.06 42.28
C SER A 334 -6.42 -51.54 42.51
N SER A 335 -7.58 -50.98 42.14
CA SER A 335 -7.92 -49.53 42.18
C SER A 335 -8.54 -49.07 43.54
N PRO A 336 -8.88 -47.76 43.73
CA PRO A 336 -10.10 -47.17 43.15
C PRO A 336 -10.05 -45.68 42.72
N ASN A 337 -10.85 -45.32 41.69
CA ASN A 337 -11.40 -43.99 41.38
C ASN A 337 -10.42 -42.85 40.97
N SER A 338 -10.77 -41.90 40.08
CA SER A 338 -12.01 -41.66 39.30
C SER A 338 -11.79 -40.79 38.05
N LEU A 339 -12.59 -41.05 37.01
CA LEU A 339 -13.04 -40.10 35.97
C LEU A 339 -12.00 -39.12 35.36
N LEU A 340 -11.24 -39.63 34.39
CA LEU A 340 -10.82 -38.87 33.22
C LEU A 340 -11.06 -39.75 31.98
N GLN A 341 -11.81 -39.24 31.00
CA GLN A 341 -11.77 -39.74 29.62
C GLN A 341 -11.28 -38.58 28.77
N ALA A 342 -10.12 -38.76 28.13
CA ALA A 342 -9.70 -37.87 27.06
C ALA A 342 -10.65 -38.05 25.87
N SER A 343 -11.20 -36.95 25.36
CA SER A 343 -11.83 -36.93 24.04
C SER A 343 -10.73 -37.01 23.00
N GLU A 344 -10.76 -38.04 22.15
CA GLU A 344 -9.83 -38.20 21.03
C GLU A 344 -9.97 -36.99 20.09
N THR A 345 -8.85 -36.33 19.78
CA THR A 345 -8.81 -35.25 18.79
C THR A 345 -9.03 -35.86 17.40
N ASP A 346 -10.08 -35.43 16.71
CA ASP A 346 -10.47 -36.01 15.42
C ASP A 346 -9.49 -35.61 14.29
N SER A 347 -8.43 -36.40 14.17
CA SER A 347 -7.40 -36.27 13.12
C SER A 347 -7.95 -36.36 11.68
N SER A 348 -9.21 -36.76 11.46
CA SER A 348 -9.82 -36.74 10.12
C SER A 348 -10.20 -35.34 9.64
N ILE A 349 -10.27 -34.35 10.53
CA ILE A 349 -10.50 -32.94 10.18
C ILE A 349 -9.24 -32.37 9.48
N PHE A 350 -8.05 -32.67 10.00
CA PHE A 350 -6.76 -32.23 9.43
C PHE A 350 -6.48 -32.79 8.02
N GLN A 351 -7.18 -33.83 7.57
CA GLN A 351 -6.98 -34.45 6.25
C GLN A 351 -7.99 -34.00 5.18
N ARG A 352 -8.89 -33.04 5.45
CA ARG A 352 -9.96 -32.66 4.51
C ARG A 352 -9.81 -31.29 3.85
N ASN A 353 -8.95 -30.42 4.37
CA ASN A 353 -8.58 -29.15 3.74
C ASN A 353 -7.06 -29.12 3.49
N MET A 354 -6.55 -29.99 2.61
CA MET A 354 -5.34 -29.61 1.86
C MET A 354 -5.79 -28.47 0.94
N ASN A 355 -5.28 -27.26 1.18
CA ASN A 355 -5.56 -26.14 0.29
C ASN A 355 -5.00 -26.45 -1.10
N GLU A 356 -5.73 -26.09 -2.16
CA GLU A 356 -5.23 -26.23 -3.54
C GLU A 356 -4.25 -25.09 -3.82
N TYR A 357 -3.00 -25.30 -3.41
CA TYR A 357 -1.90 -24.34 -3.57
C TYR A 357 -1.59 -24.11 -5.05
N LYS A 358 -1.45 -22.84 -5.44
CA LYS A 358 -1.04 -22.43 -6.79
C LYS A 358 0.39 -21.94 -6.74
N GLU A 359 1.29 -22.66 -7.40
CA GLU A 359 2.68 -22.24 -7.53
C GLU A 359 2.81 -21.24 -8.69
N VAL A 360 3.44 -20.10 -8.44
CA VAL A 360 3.71 -19.04 -9.42
C VAL A 360 5.19 -18.71 -9.35
N CYS A 361 5.83 -18.52 -10.51
CA CYS A 361 7.25 -18.17 -10.58
C CYS A 361 7.44 -16.70 -10.97
N TYR A 362 8.46 -16.04 -10.41
CA TYR A 362 8.97 -14.74 -10.85
C TYR A 362 10.42 -14.88 -11.34
N PRO A 363 10.86 -14.10 -12.34
CA PRO A 363 12.21 -14.18 -12.87
C PRO A 363 13.22 -13.51 -11.91
N VAL A 364 14.40 -14.12 -11.71
CA VAL A 364 15.50 -13.56 -10.91
C VAL A 364 16.88 -13.88 -11.51
N ASP A 365 17.86 -12.99 -11.33
CA ASP A 365 19.22 -13.11 -11.91
C ASP A 365 20.15 -14.11 -11.18
N ASP A 366 19.90 -14.43 -9.91
CA ASP A 366 20.79 -15.24 -9.07
C ASP A 366 20.13 -16.55 -8.59
N ASN A 367 20.91 -17.63 -8.53
CA ASN A 367 20.49 -18.93 -8.03
C ASN A 367 20.79 -19.11 -6.52
N ASP A 368 21.58 -18.23 -5.90
CA ASP A 368 21.88 -18.27 -4.46
C ASP A 368 20.73 -17.67 -3.59
N GLU A 369 19.68 -17.10 -4.19
CA GLU A 369 18.57 -16.44 -3.47
C GLU A 369 17.29 -17.30 -3.40
N ASN A 370 17.25 -18.19 -2.40
CA ASN A 370 16.21 -19.20 -2.17
C ASN A 370 14.94 -18.69 -1.44
N LEU A 371 14.59 -17.41 -1.57
CA LEU A 371 13.45 -16.80 -0.85
C LEU A 371 12.25 -16.57 -1.77
N GLY A 372 11.06 -16.96 -1.30
CA GLY A 372 9.77 -16.73 -1.94
C GLY A 372 8.74 -16.17 -0.96
N GLN A 373 7.48 -16.08 -1.41
CA GLN A 373 6.36 -15.52 -0.62
C GLN A 373 5.18 -16.51 -0.57
N VAL A 374 4.44 -16.51 0.54
CA VAL A 374 3.15 -17.23 0.67
C VAL A 374 2.03 -16.21 0.87
N ALA A 375 1.03 -16.20 -0.01
CA ALA A 375 -0.07 -15.24 0.11
C ALA A 375 -1.46 -15.87 0.07
N PHE A 376 -2.33 -15.40 0.95
CA PHE A 376 -3.73 -15.77 1.04
C PHE A 376 -4.60 -14.62 0.51
N GLY A 377 -5.28 -14.84 -0.61
CA GLY A 377 -6.22 -13.88 -1.19
C GLY A 377 -7.66 -14.22 -0.84
N TYR A 378 -8.45 -13.23 -0.43
CA TYR A 378 -9.86 -13.37 -0.07
C TYR A 378 -10.71 -12.29 -0.73
N ARG A 379 -11.68 -12.68 -1.57
CA ARG A 379 -12.73 -11.78 -2.09
C ARG A 379 -13.95 -11.84 -1.17
N LEU A 380 -14.33 -10.70 -0.58
CA LEU A 380 -15.39 -10.63 0.41
C LEU A 380 -16.74 -10.25 -0.24
N GLU A 381 -17.68 -9.77 0.56
CA GLU A 381 -18.99 -9.31 0.08
C GLU A 381 -18.97 -7.79 -0.19
N SER A 382 -20.13 -7.12 -0.14
CA SER A 382 -20.26 -5.70 -0.47
C SER A 382 -19.31 -4.83 0.36
N ILE A 383 -18.65 -3.86 -0.28
CA ILE A 383 -17.83 -2.82 0.37
C ILE A 383 -18.58 -2.07 1.49
N TYR A 384 -19.92 -2.09 1.49
CA TYR A 384 -20.75 -1.47 2.53
C TYR A 384 -20.87 -2.27 3.85
N GLU A 385 -20.27 -3.46 3.99
CA GLU A 385 -20.19 -4.21 5.26
C GLU A 385 -19.15 -3.60 6.24
N MET A 386 -19.06 -2.27 6.30
CA MET A 386 -17.99 -1.52 6.99
C MET A 386 -17.78 -1.94 8.46
N GLU A 387 -18.83 -2.19 9.26
CA GLU A 387 -18.65 -2.64 10.66
C GLU A 387 -17.94 -4.00 10.74
N ILE A 388 -18.17 -4.90 9.77
CA ILE A 388 -17.49 -6.19 9.70
C ILE A 388 -16.05 -6.00 9.22
N TYR A 389 -15.79 -5.12 8.26
CA TYR A 389 -14.42 -4.85 7.85
C TYR A 389 -13.59 -4.13 8.91
N THR A 390 -14.18 -3.21 9.69
CA THR A 390 -13.54 -2.63 10.89
C THR A 390 -13.22 -3.72 11.91
N ALA A 391 -14.08 -4.74 12.05
CA ALA A 391 -13.82 -5.87 12.94
C ALA A 391 -12.74 -6.81 12.42
N LEU A 392 -12.71 -7.08 11.11
CA LEU A 392 -11.63 -7.86 10.50
C LEU A 392 -10.31 -7.11 10.59
N ASP A 393 -10.26 -5.82 10.31
CA ASP A 393 -9.07 -4.98 10.46
C ASP A 393 -8.52 -4.96 11.90
N VAL A 394 -9.38 -4.82 12.92
CA VAL A 394 -8.98 -5.01 14.33
C VAL A 394 -8.43 -6.43 14.58
N LEU A 395 -9.04 -7.46 14.00
CA LEU A 395 -8.64 -8.86 14.15
C LEU A 395 -7.27 -9.12 13.51
N LEU A 396 -7.03 -8.65 12.28
CA LEU A 396 -5.75 -8.79 11.58
C LEU A 396 -4.63 -8.13 12.39
N THR A 397 -4.83 -6.89 12.85
CA THR A 397 -3.92 -6.18 13.77
C THR A 397 -3.72 -6.86 15.13
N THR A 398 -4.56 -7.84 15.49
CA THR A 398 -4.39 -8.66 16.70
C THR A 398 -3.66 -9.97 16.43
N LEU A 399 -3.78 -10.50 15.21
CA LEU A 399 -3.16 -11.76 14.80
C LEU A 399 -1.72 -11.56 14.34
N PHE A 400 -1.45 -10.51 13.55
CA PHE A 400 -0.21 -10.29 12.80
C PHE A 400 0.62 -9.14 13.36
N ASP A 401 0.08 -7.92 13.43
CA ASP A 401 0.81 -6.71 13.83
C ASP A 401 1.35 -6.78 15.28
N GLU A 402 2.55 -6.20 15.49
CA GLU A 402 3.30 -6.13 16.76
C GLU A 402 4.00 -7.43 17.21
N ASP A 403 5.19 -7.30 17.83
CA ASP A 403 5.96 -8.39 18.47
C ASP A 403 5.21 -9.24 19.49
N ILE A 404 4.08 -8.74 19.99
CA ILE A 404 3.23 -9.46 20.95
C ILE A 404 2.12 -10.29 20.29
N SER A 405 1.96 -10.21 18.97
CA SER A 405 1.00 -11.00 18.20
C SER A 405 1.29 -12.49 18.24
N ILE A 406 0.28 -13.29 17.87
CA ILE A 406 0.40 -14.76 17.90
C ILE A 406 1.20 -15.24 16.68
N PHE A 407 1.02 -14.61 15.51
CA PHE A 407 1.77 -14.99 14.31
C PHE A 407 3.23 -14.52 14.35
N TYR A 408 3.53 -13.36 14.93
CA TYR A 408 4.94 -12.95 15.11
C TYR A 408 5.71 -14.01 15.89
N LYS A 409 5.15 -14.49 17.01
CA LYS A 409 5.78 -15.52 17.86
C LYS A 409 5.88 -16.89 17.18
N GLU A 410 4.88 -17.25 16.37
CA GLU A 410 4.83 -18.55 15.69
C GLU A 410 5.60 -18.61 14.37
N PHE A 411 5.99 -17.49 13.76
CA PHE A 411 6.70 -17.51 12.47
C PHE A 411 8.02 -16.73 12.49
N ILE A 412 8.10 -15.61 13.21
CA ILE A 412 9.26 -14.72 13.22
C ILE A 412 10.20 -15.06 14.38
N GLU A 413 9.68 -15.20 15.62
CA GLU A 413 10.47 -15.38 16.86
C GLU A 413 10.91 -16.85 17.13
N LEU A 414 11.25 -17.57 16.05
CA LEU A 414 11.73 -18.95 16.06
C LEU A 414 13.23 -19.03 15.76
N PRO A 415 13.96 -20.04 16.29
CA PRO A 415 15.31 -20.35 15.82
C PRO A 415 15.27 -20.78 14.36
N ASN A 416 15.97 -20.05 13.48
CA ASN A 416 15.74 -20.03 12.04
C ASN A 416 14.35 -19.45 11.71
N THR A 417 14.24 -18.12 11.73
CA THR A 417 13.02 -17.36 11.39
C THR A 417 12.38 -17.82 10.07
N LEU A 418 11.08 -18.19 10.08
CA LEU A 418 10.41 -18.78 8.92
C LEU A 418 10.14 -17.76 7.80
N CYS A 419 9.65 -16.58 8.16
CA CYS A 419 9.32 -15.48 7.25
C CYS A 419 9.96 -14.17 7.75
N SER A 420 10.29 -13.25 6.84
CA SER A 420 10.91 -11.96 7.19
C SER A 420 9.88 -11.00 7.81
N SER A 421 8.71 -10.87 7.18
CA SER A 421 7.53 -10.16 7.68
C SER A 421 6.24 -10.98 7.51
N ILE A 422 5.13 -10.40 7.99
CA ILE A 422 3.76 -10.85 7.71
C ILE A 422 2.91 -9.60 7.59
N ASP A 423 2.32 -9.37 6.43
CA ASP A 423 1.65 -8.12 6.07
C ASP A 423 0.24 -8.40 5.50
N HIS A 424 -0.66 -7.42 5.55
CA HIS A 424 -2.05 -7.58 5.09
C HIS A 424 -2.61 -6.28 4.50
N ASP A 425 -3.27 -6.40 3.34
CA ASP A 425 -3.74 -5.27 2.56
C ASP A 425 -5.22 -5.37 2.17
N TRP A 426 -5.83 -4.20 1.98
CA TRP A 426 -7.25 -4.03 1.73
C TRP A 426 -7.53 -3.29 0.42
N PHE A 427 -7.85 -4.03 -0.64
CA PHE A 427 -8.22 -3.45 -1.92
C PHE A 427 -9.71 -3.11 -1.94
N ASN A 428 -10.02 -1.81 -2.01
CA ASN A 428 -11.34 -1.21 -1.80
C ASN A 428 -12.26 -1.30 -3.03
N TYR A 429 -12.38 -2.47 -3.64
CA TYR A 429 -13.32 -2.73 -4.73
C TYR A 429 -14.76 -2.94 -4.21
N PRO A 430 -15.81 -2.85 -5.07
CA PRO A 430 -17.22 -3.01 -4.67
C PRO A 430 -17.54 -4.34 -3.99
N GLN A 431 -16.75 -5.40 -4.25
CA GLN A 431 -16.53 -6.48 -3.29
C GLN A 431 -15.09 -6.39 -2.79
N ARG A 432 -14.89 -6.13 -1.50
CA ARG A 432 -13.56 -5.81 -0.96
C ARG A 432 -12.65 -7.05 -1.06
N VAL A 433 -11.38 -6.86 -1.44
CA VAL A 433 -10.37 -7.93 -1.38
C VAL A 433 -9.45 -7.69 -0.20
N LEU A 434 -9.12 -8.78 0.49
CA LEU A 434 -8.11 -8.85 1.55
C LEU A 434 -6.98 -9.77 1.07
N THR A 435 -5.74 -9.35 1.24
CA THR A 435 -4.55 -10.22 1.12
C THR A 435 -3.85 -10.34 2.48
N ILE A 436 -3.21 -11.49 2.71
CA ILE A 436 -2.29 -11.71 3.83
C ILE A 436 -1.06 -12.40 3.27
N THR A 437 0.11 -11.78 3.36
CA THR A 437 1.37 -12.22 2.73
C THR A 437 2.41 -12.54 3.81
N PHE A 438 3.18 -13.60 3.58
CA PHE A 438 4.36 -13.98 4.36
C PHE A 438 5.57 -13.89 3.43
N GLU A 439 6.51 -13.00 3.75
CA GLU A 439 7.68 -12.72 2.91
C GLU A 439 8.92 -13.49 3.41
N GLY A 440 9.98 -13.57 2.60
CA GLY A 440 11.25 -14.16 3.02
C GLY A 440 11.16 -15.62 3.45
N VAL A 441 10.30 -16.41 2.82
CA VAL A 441 10.11 -17.83 3.14
C VAL A 441 11.04 -18.65 2.26
N GLU A 442 11.81 -19.58 2.85
CA GLU A 442 12.65 -20.50 2.09
C GLU A 442 11.77 -21.37 1.15
N ILE A 443 12.18 -21.62 -0.08
CA ILE A 443 11.33 -22.31 -1.09
C ILE A 443 10.82 -23.68 -0.60
N ASP A 444 11.65 -24.43 0.12
CA ASP A 444 11.29 -25.73 0.70
C ASP A 444 10.24 -25.62 1.83
N ASP A 445 10.14 -24.47 2.51
CA ASP A 445 9.24 -24.22 3.63
C ASP A 445 7.91 -23.55 3.23
N LEU A 446 7.74 -23.11 1.98
CA LEU A 446 6.52 -22.42 1.50
C LEU A 446 5.22 -23.16 1.83
N THR A 447 5.18 -24.47 1.60
CA THR A 447 4.00 -25.31 1.92
C THR A 447 3.80 -25.47 3.44
N MET A 448 4.88 -25.55 4.22
CA MET A 448 4.82 -25.62 5.68
C MET A 448 4.28 -24.31 6.27
N VAL A 449 4.69 -23.14 5.78
CA VAL A 449 4.15 -21.84 6.20
C VAL A 449 2.66 -21.76 5.89
N ALA A 450 2.24 -22.22 4.71
CA ALA A 450 0.84 -22.20 4.29
C ALA A 450 -0.06 -23.14 5.13
N ASP A 451 0.41 -24.35 5.44
CA ASP A 451 -0.28 -25.28 6.34
C ASP A 451 -0.29 -24.73 7.79
N LYS A 452 0.83 -24.18 8.26
CA LYS A 452 0.98 -23.65 9.63
C LYS A 452 0.03 -22.49 9.90
N TYR A 453 -0.21 -21.61 8.93
CA TYR A 453 -1.18 -20.51 9.05
C TYR A 453 -2.54 -21.02 9.53
N SER A 454 -3.05 -22.07 8.88
CA SER A 454 -4.33 -22.68 9.24
C SER A 454 -4.28 -23.33 10.62
N SER A 455 -3.16 -24.01 10.95
CA SER A 455 -2.97 -24.65 12.26
C SER A 455 -2.95 -23.66 13.43
N VAL A 456 -2.34 -22.47 13.26
CA VAL A 456 -2.29 -21.44 14.31
C VAL A 456 -3.69 -20.87 14.58
N LEU A 457 -4.47 -20.57 13.53
CA LEU A 457 -5.87 -20.14 13.68
C LEU A 457 -6.73 -21.20 14.38
N TYR A 458 -6.55 -22.49 14.07
CA TYR A 458 -7.22 -23.57 14.80
C TYR A 458 -6.79 -23.67 16.27
N SER A 459 -5.53 -23.35 16.62
CA SER A 459 -5.09 -23.32 18.02
C SER A 459 -5.83 -22.26 18.83
N ILE A 460 -5.89 -21.03 18.30
CA ILE A 460 -6.59 -19.89 18.91
C ILE A 460 -8.05 -20.23 19.21
N LEU A 461 -8.76 -20.84 18.24
CA LEU A 461 -10.17 -21.21 18.42
C LEU A 461 -10.43 -22.23 19.55
N ASN A 462 -9.43 -23.01 19.97
CA ASN A 462 -9.55 -24.09 20.95
C ASN A 462 -8.97 -23.76 22.35
N SER A 463 -8.15 -22.71 22.49
CA SER A 463 -7.29 -22.51 23.66
C SER A 463 -7.88 -21.58 24.73
N GLN A 464 -8.48 -22.14 25.78
CA GLN A 464 -9.12 -21.35 26.85
C GLN A 464 -8.18 -20.48 27.69
N ILE A 465 -6.86 -20.68 27.65
CA ILE A 465 -5.90 -19.87 28.42
C ILE A 465 -5.32 -18.72 27.59
N GLU A 466 -5.11 -18.94 26.29
CA GLU A 466 -4.68 -17.88 25.36
C GLU A 466 -5.85 -16.94 25.00
N ASN A 467 -7.09 -17.45 25.03
CA ASN A 467 -8.33 -16.68 24.83
C ASN A 467 -8.43 -15.37 25.63
N ASP A 468 -8.06 -15.37 26.91
CA ASP A 468 -8.13 -14.16 27.75
C ASP A 468 -7.05 -13.14 27.36
N GLN A 469 -5.86 -13.59 26.94
CA GLN A 469 -4.77 -12.74 26.45
C GLN A 469 -5.11 -12.16 25.07
N PHE A 470 -5.57 -13.01 24.15
CA PHE A 470 -6.04 -12.62 22.82
C PHE A 470 -7.20 -11.60 22.92
N TYR A 471 -8.21 -11.84 23.77
CA TYR A 471 -9.29 -10.88 23.98
C TYR A 471 -8.80 -9.55 24.56
N THR A 472 -7.77 -9.58 25.41
CA THR A 472 -7.13 -8.37 25.95
C THR A 472 -6.39 -7.59 24.86
N GLN A 473 -5.68 -8.27 23.94
CA GLN A 473 -5.05 -7.64 22.78
C GLN A 473 -6.10 -7.07 21.81
N VAL A 474 -7.20 -7.78 21.51
CA VAL A 474 -8.35 -7.23 20.75
C VAL A 474 -8.83 -5.91 21.37
N GLN A 475 -9.08 -5.91 22.69
CA GLN A 475 -9.59 -4.73 23.41
C GLN A 475 -8.58 -3.57 23.52
N ARG A 476 -7.28 -3.85 23.42
CA ARG A 476 -6.21 -2.85 23.23
C ARG A 476 -6.25 -2.29 21.80
N ASN A 477 -6.27 -3.16 20.80
CA ASN A 477 -6.20 -2.80 19.38
C ASN A 477 -7.41 -2.01 18.89
N ILE A 478 -8.61 -2.25 19.43
CA ILE A 478 -9.78 -1.40 19.16
C ILE A 478 -9.52 0.05 19.60
N LYS A 479 -8.95 0.26 20.80
CA LYS A 479 -8.63 1.60 21.30
C LYS A 479 -7.52 2.25 20.47
N LYS A 480 -6.45 1.51 20.18
CA LYS A 480 -5.36 1.98 19.33
C LYS A 480 -5.86 2.39 17.94
N LYS A 481 -6.79 1.65 17.32
CA LYS A 481 -7.41 2.05 16.05
C LYS A 481 -8.36 3.25 16.16
N ILE A 482 -9.00 3.50 17.31
CA ILE A 482 -9.74 4.77 17.54
C ILE A 482 -8.76 5.94 17.55
N GLU A 483 -7.61 5.81 18.20
CA GLU A 483 -6.57 6.85 18.25
C GLU A 483 -5.88 7.03 16.88
N LEU A 484 -5.60 5.96 16.15
CA LEU A 484 -5.06 6.04 14.78
C LEU A 484 -6.03 6.75 13.83
N HIS A 485 -7.32 6.42 13.89
CA HIS A 485 -8.34 7.07 13.08
C HIS A 485 -8.50 8.58 13.38
N LEU A 486 -8.34 8.99 14.64
CA LEU A 486 -8.26 10.41 15.00
C LEU A 486 -6.98 11.07 14.48
N ASN A 487 -5.84 10.37 14.52
CA ASN A 487 -4.59 10.86 13.96
C ASN A 487 -4.65 11.02 12.44
N GLU A 488 -5.25 10.07 11.69
CA GLU A 488 -5.45 10.17 10.23
C GLU A 488 -6.18 11.48 9.84
N ILE A 489 -7.26 11.80 10.58
CA ILE A 489 -8.06 13.01 10.38
C ILE A 489 -7.29 14.29 10.73
N GLU A 490 -6.30 14.24 11.62
CA GLU A 490 -5.44 15.39 11.93
C GLU A 490 -4.23 15.53 11.01
N SER A 491 -3.57 14.43 10.65
CA SER A 491 -2.30 14.46 9.93
C SER A 491 -2.46 14.50 8.42
N GLU A 492 -3.33 13.66 7.85
CA GLU A 492 -3.56 13.58 6.39
C GLU A 492 -5.06 13.66 6.01
N PRO A 493 -5.81 14.68 6.48
CA PRO A 493 -7.23 14.87 6.15
C PRO A 493 -7.51 15.05 4.66
N PHE A 494 -6.50 15.42 3.85
CA PHE A 494 -6.67 15.55 2.40
C PHE A 494 -6.89 14.17 1.76
N GLY A 495 -5.93 13.25 1.85
CA GLY A 495 -6.07 11.90 1.30
C GLY A 495 -7.29 11.19 1.89
N TYR A 496 -7.32 11.04 3.21
CA TYR A 496 -8.37 10.28 3.90
C TYR A 496 -9.79 10.73 3.52
N LEU A 497 -10.08 12.04 3.46
CA LEU A 497 -11.43 12.52 3.14
C LEU A 497 -11.73 12.56 1.63
N THR A 498 -10.73 12.70 0.75
CA THR A 498 -10.97 12.60 -0.70
C THR A 498 -11.17 11.14 -1.13
N ASP A 499 -10.35 10.21 -0.63
CA ASP A 499 -10.46 8.78 -0.90
C ASP A 499 -11.84 8.22 -0.57
N LEU A 500 -12.41 8.55 0.61
CA LEU A 500 -13.77 8.12 0.98
C LEU A 500 -14.86 8.70 0.05
N CYS A 501 -14.64 9.88 -0.54
CA CYS A 501 -15.56 10.45 -1.53
C CYS A 501 -15.42 9.79 -2.90
N CYS A 502 -14.20 9.41 -3.30
CA CYS A 502 -13.92 8.61 -4.48
C CYS A 502 -14.55 7.22 -4.35
N LEU A 503 -14.38 6.53 -3.22
CA LEU A 503 -15.02 5.24 -2.93
C LEU A 503 -16.56 5.31 -2.94
N ASP A 504 -17.17 6.36 -2.39
CA ASP A 504 -18.63 6.59 -2.49
C ASP A 504 -19.07 6.82 -3.95
N HIS A 505 -18.31 7.56 -4.75
CA HIS A 505 -18.61 7.76 -6.17
C HIS A 505 -18.56 6.46 -6.98
N ILE A 506 -17.49 5.69 -6.82
CA ILE A 506 -17.21 4.42 -7.52
C ILE A 506 -18.17 3.31 -7.10
N SER A 507 -18.47 3.19 -5.81
CA SER A 507 -19.42 2.20 -5.27
C SER A 507 -20.84 2.46 -5.77
N GLU A 508 -21.30 3.72 -5.78
CA GLU A 508 -22.59 4.08 -6.38
C GLU A 508 -22.70 3.73 -7.86
N LEU A 509 -21.65 4.00 -8.65
CA LEU A 509 -21.64 3.68 -10.07
C LEU A 509 -21.66 2.17 -10.31
N SER A 510 -20.82 1.42 -9.61
CA SER A 510 -20.73 -0.04 -9.73
C SER A 510 -22.02 -0.76 -9.31
N LEU A 511 -22.71 -0.27 -8.28
CA LEU A 511 -23.96 -0.86 -7.78
C LEU A 511 -25.22 -0.31 -8.48
N SER A 512 -25.11 0.73 -9.32
CA SER A 512 -26.26 1.34 -10.01
C SER A 512 -27.02 0.37 -10.94
N ASN A 513 -26.36 -0.70 -11.39
CA ASN A 513 -26.94 -1.77 -12.20
C ASN A 513 -27.74 -2.81 -11.40
N ILE A 514 -27.71 -2.78 -10.06
CA ILE A 514 -28.32 -3.78 -9.16
C ILE A 514 -29.54 -3.19 -8.40
N LYS A 515 -30.04 -2.02 -8.85
CA LYS A 515 -31.09 -1.26 -8.15
C LYS A 515 -32.41 -2.02 -7.95
N ASN A 516 -32.67 -2.42 -6.72
CA ASN A 516 -34.02 -2.44 -6.18
C ASN A 516 -34.49 -1.00 -5.91
N GLU A 517 -35.76 -0.69 -6.13
CA GLU A 517 -36.28 0.70 -6.08
C GLU A 517 -36.36 1.33 -4.66
N ASN A 518 -35.89 0.65 -3.61
CA ASN A 518 -36.09 1.05 -2.21
C ASN A 518 -34.89 1.74 -1.54
N ASP A 519 -33.68 1.57 -2.06
CA ASP A 519 -32.45 2.00 -1.36
C ASP A 519 -32.19 3.50 -1.51
N ASN A 520 -32.90 4.28 -0.67
CA ASN A 520 -32.56 5.67 -0.34
C ASN A 520 -31.39 5.74 0.67
N GLU A 521 -30.45 4.78 0.62
CA GLU A 521 -29.40 4.64 1.62
C GLU A 521 -28.25 5.61 1.33
N GLN A 522 -27.83 6.37 2.34
CA GLN A 522 -26.71 7.32 2.20
C GLN A 522 -25.39 6.57 2.31
N HIS A 523 -24.88 6.03 1.19
CA HIS A 523 -23.64 5.22 1.16
C HIS A 523 -22.44 5.91 1.83
N LEU A 524 -22.19 7.19 1.52
CA LEU A 524 -21.21 8.06 2.18
C LEU A 524 -21.29 8.03 3.73
N TYR A 525 -22.49 7.89 4.31
CA TYR A 525 -22.68 7.81 5.76
C TYR A 525 -22.15 6.50 6.36
N LYS A 526 -22.00 5.43 5.58
CA LYS A 526 -21.35 4.18 6.03
C LYS A 526 -19.83 4.36 6.12
N PHE A 527 -19.22 4.94 5.09
CA PHE A 527 -17.78 5.19 5.08
C PHE A 527 -17.34 6.13 6.21
N LEU A 528 -18.13 7.18 6.49
CA LEU A 528 -17.85 8.18 7.54
C LEU A 528 -18.27 7.75 8.97
N GLN A 529 -18.42 6.45 9.24
CA GLN A 529 -18.81 5.93 10.57
C GLN A 529 -17.71 5.11 11.28
N ASN A 530 -16.47 5.09 10.78
CA ASN A 530 -15.39 4.22 11.30
C ASN A 530 -15.20 4.28 12.84
N GLN A 531 -15.07 5.49 13.41
CA GLN A 531 -15.00 5.67 14.88
C GLN A 531 -16.15 4.95 15.62
N LYS A 532 -17.39 5.11 15.14
CA LYS A 532 -18.58 4.52 15.76
C LYS A 532 -18.63 2.99 15.60
N TYR A 533 -18.08 2.45 14.51
CA TYR A 533 -17.89 1.01 14.39
C TYR A 533 -16.89 0.50 15.43
N LEU A 534 -15.73 1.15 15.58
CA LEU A 534 -14.76 0.81 16.62
C LEU A 534 -15.35 0.90 18.05
N GLU A 535 -16.12 1.96 18.35
CA GLU A 535 -16.84 2.11 19.62
C GLU A 535 -17.86 0.98 19.87
N ASN A 536 -18.59 0.53 18.84
CA ASN A 536 -19.45 -0.65 18.93
C ASN A 536 -18.64 -1.93 19.22
N LEU A 537 -17.46 -2.09 18.61
CA LEU A 537 -16.63 -3.28 18.72
C LEU A 537 -16.09 -3.52 20.13
N LEU A 538 -15.86 -2.47 20.94
CA LEU A 538 -15.51 -2.60 22.36
C LEU A 538 -16.49 -3.49 23.14
N ASN A 539 -17.76 -3.54 22.73
CA ASN A 539 -18.81 -4.31 23.39
C ASN A 539 -18.98 -5.74 22.84
N ARG A 540 -18.15 -6.18 21.88
CA ARG A 540 -18.25 -7.51 21.26
C ARG A 540 -17.50 -8.57 22.09
N PRO A 541 -18.18 -9.60 22.61
CA PRO A 541 -17.54 -10.63 23.43
C PRO A 541 -16.70 -11.59 22.58
N LEU A 542 -15.73 -12.27 23.20
CA LEU A 542 -14.78 -13.18 22.53
C LEU A 542 -15.38 -14.12 21.44
N PRO A 543 -16.54 -14.78 21.63
CA PRO A 543 -17.11 -15.65 20.58
C PRO A 543 -17.42 -14.96 19.24
N TYR A 544 -17.64 -13.65 19.23
CA TYR A 544 -17.80 -12.88 17.98
C TYR A 544 -16.51 -12.90 17.15
N TRP A 545 -15.36 -12.71 17.80
CA TRP A 545 -14.04 -12.71 17.17
C TRP A 545 -13.63 -14.11 16.69
N HIS A 546 -14.03 -15.15 17.43
CA HIS A 546 -13.85 -16.55 17.03
C HIS A 546 -14.67 -16.89 15.77
N GLU A 547 -15.93 -16.45 15.70
CA GLU A 547 -16.75 -16.64 14.50
C GLU A 547 -16.25 -15.80 13.30
N LEU A 548 -15.54 -14.67 13.53
CA LEU A 548 -14.84 -13.96 12.44
C LEU A 548 -13.64 -14.74 11.91
N ILE A 549 -12.72 -15.19 12.77
CA ILE A 549 -11.57 -16.06 12.38
C ILE A 549 -12.08 -17.25 11.58
N LYS A 550 -13.05 -17.96 12.15
CA LYS A 550 -13.64 -19.16 11.57
C LYS A 550 -14.30 -18.88 10.23
N LYS A 551 -15.21 -17.90 10.14
CA LYS A 551 -15.93 -17.60 8.89
C LYS A 551 -15.02 -17.07 7.79
N TYR A 552 -14.17 -16.10 8.08
CA TYR A 552 -13.47 -15.32 7.05
C TYR A 552 -12.07 -15.84 6.71
N LEU A 553 -11.34 -16.44 7.65
CA LEU A 553 -9.96 -16.88 7.41
C LEU A 553 -9.87 -18.39 7.09
N LEU A 554 -10.65 -19.21 7.82
CA LEU A 554 -10.66 -20.67 7.71
C LEU A 554 -11.73 -21.22 6.77
N GLU A 555 -13.01 -20.95 7.04
CA GLU A 555 -14.19 -21.55 6.39
C GLU A 555 -14.80 -20.67 5.27
N TRP A 556 -14.03 -19.72 4.72
CA TRP A 556 -14.50 -18.85 3.63
C TRP A 556 -14.74 -19.64 2.33
N ASP A 557 -15.62 -19.12 1.48
CA ASP A 557 -15.99 -19.71 0.19
C ASP A 557 -14.75 -19.95 -0.68
N SER A 558 -14.50 -21.20 -1.07
CA SER A 558 -13.34 -21.57 -1.89
C SER A 558 -13.41 -21.06 -3.33
N SER A 559 -14.56 -20.56 -3.80
CA SER A 559 -14.68 -19.78 -5.04
C SER A 559 -14.40 -18.28 -4.86
N LYS A 560 -14.01 -17.89 -3.64
CA LYS A 560 -13.63 -16.54 -3.24
C LYS A 560 -12.36 -16.50 -2.37
N LYS A 561 -11.58 -17.59 -2.33
CA LYS A 561 -10.30 -17.70 -1.63
C LYS A 561 -9.26 -18.33 -2.55
N THR A 562 -8.03 -17.84 -2.53
CA THR A 562 -6.87 -18.43 -3.22
C THR A 562 -5.65 -18.46 -2.29
N VAL A 563 -4.71 -19.36 -2.57
CA VAL A 563 -3.40 -19.39 -1.89
C VAL A 563 -2.30 -19.53 -2.94
N ILE A 564 -1.44 -18.51 -3.03
CA ILE A 564 -0.31 -18.46 -3.96
C ILE A 564 0.98 -18.80 -3.20
N LEU A 565 1.80 -19.67 -3.79
CA LEU A 565 3.18 -19.91 -3.39
C LEU A 565 4.08 -19.31 -4.47
N LEU A 566 4.63 -18.12 -4.21
CA LEU A 566 5.49 -17.41 -5.15
C LEU A 566 6.94 -17.87 -4.99
N LYS A 567 7.59 -18.25 -6.09
CA LYS A 567 8.96 -18.78 -6.13
C LYS A 567 9.83 -18.00 -7.12
N PRO A 568 11.11 -17.71 -6.81
CA PRO A 568 12.05 -17.26 -7.81
C PRO A 568 12.34 -18.38 -8.81
N SER A 569 12.62 -18.04 -10.08
CA SER A 569 13.16 -18.97 -11.07
C SER A 569 14.12 -18.25 -12.02
N TYR A 570 15.35 -18.76 -12.06
CA TYR A 570 16.37 -18.35 -13.02
C TYR A 570 16.04 -18.87 -14.44
N GLU A 571 15.41 -20.04 -14.55
CA GLU A 571 14.96 -20.60 -15.84
C GLU A 571 13.90 -19.72 -16.51
N LEU A 572 12.97 -19.16 -15.72
CA LEU A 572 11.97 -18.22 -16.24
C LEU A 572 12.60 -16.92 -16.75
N LEU A 573 13.64 -16.41 -16.07
CA LEU A 573 14.39 -15.24 -16.56
C LEU A 573 15.05 -15.54 -17.91
N VAL A 574 15.77 -16.67 -18.00
CA VAL A 574 16.46 -17.08 -19.23
C VAL A 574 15.47 -17.33 -20.37
N GLU A 575 14.33 -17.98 -20.10
CA GLU A 575 13.27 -18.16 -21.10
C GLU A 575 12.71 -16.81 -21.60
N GLN A 576 12.43 -15.86 -20.70
CA GLN A 576 11.98 -14.52 -21.10
C GLN A 576 13.04 -13.77 -21.92
N GLN A 577 14.33 -13.87 -21.55
CA GLN A 577 15.43 -13.24 -22.30
C GLN A 577 15.58 -13.85 -23.71
N GLU A 578 15.59 -15.18 -23.84
CA GLU A 578 15.67 -15.86 -25.15
C GLU A 578 14.46 -15.53 -26.04
N GLN A 579 13.24 -15.48 -25.47
CA GLN A 579 12.04 -15.07 -26.19
C GLN A 579 12.11 -13.62 -26.67
N GLU A 580 12.58 -12.69 -25.84
CA GLU A 580 12.72 -11.27 -26.17
C GLU A 580 13.80 -11.04 -27.25
N GLU A 581 14.97 -11.69 -27.14
CA GLU A 581 16.02 -11.65 -28.17
C GLU A 581 15.51 -12.19 -29.52
N GLN A 582 14.83 -13.35 -29.52
CA GLN A 582 14.26 -13.92 -30.75
C GLN A 582 13.22 -12.96 -31.37
N ARG A 583 12.33 -12.40 -30.55
CA ARG A 583 11.26 -11.47 -30.97
C ARG A 583 11.85 -10.21 -31.62
N ILE A 584 12.90 -9.63 -31.03
CA ILE A 584 13.62 -8.48 -31.58
C ILE A 584 14.36 -8.87 -32.87
N ALA A 585 15.03 -10.02 -32.92
CA ALA A 585 15.71 -10.51 -34.11
C ALA A 585 14.76 -10.76 -35.30
N GLU A 586 13.59 -11.36 -35.07
CA GLU A 586 12.56 -11.55 -36.09
C GLU A 586 12.00 -10.21 -36.58
N ARG A 587 11.70 -9.28 -35.65
CA ARG A 587 11.28 -7.91 -35.98
C ARG A 587 12.30 -7.16 -36.83
N LEU A 588 13.59 -7.24 -36.50
CA LEU A 588 14.68 -6.59 -37.25
C LEU A 588 14.77 -7.12 -38.68
N ASN A 589 14.62 -8.43 -38.87
CA ASN A 589 14.58 -9.07 -40.18
C ASN A 589 13.35 -8.62 -41.01
N LEU A 590 12.18 -8.47 -40.38
CA LEU A 590 10.96 -8.00 -41.04
C LEU A 590 11.03 -6.51 -41.42
N LEU A 591 11.40 -5.63 -40.49
CA LEU A 591 11.46 -4.18 -40.69
C LEU A 591 12.55 -3.78 -41.69
N ASN A 592 13.71 -4.44 -41.64
CA ASN A 592 14.96 -4.09 -42.32
C ASN A 592 15.37 -2.60 -42.15
N SER A 593 16.51 -2.23 -42.74
CA SER A 593 17.07 -0.87 -42.58
C SER A 593 16.15 0.24 -43.11
N LYS A 594 15.20 -0.04 -44.00
CA LYS A 594 14.22 0.95 -44.46
C LYS A 594 13.06 1.13 -43.47
N GLY A 595 12.61 0.06 -42.81
CA GLY A 595 11.57 0.15 -41.77
C GLY A 595 12.09 0.88 -40.54
N LEU A 596 13.30 0.51 -40.08
CA LEU A 596 13.96 1.18 -38.95
C LEU A 596 14.19 2.67 -39.21
N GLN A 597 14.73 3.05 -40.38
CA GLN A 597 14.89 4.46 -40.74
C GLN A 597 13.56 5.21 -40.86
N LYS A 598 12.46 4.53 -41.27
CA LYS A 598 11.11 5.13 -41.29
C LYS A 598 10.63 5.42 -39.85
N LEU A 599 10.70 4.42 -38.97
CA LEU A 599 10.31 4.55 -37.56
C LEU A 599 11.11 5.65 -36.86
N LYS A 600 12.43 5.70 -37.08
CA LYS A 600 13.28 6.78 -36.56
C LYS A 600 12.80 8.16 -37.03
N ASN A 601 12.56 8.33 -38.33
CA ASN A 601 12.09 9.60 -38.88
C ASN A 601 10.71 10.02 -38.31
N GLU A 602 9.81 9.07 -38.09
CA GLU A 602 8.48 9.33 -37.52
C GLU A 602 8.57 9.72 -36.03
N LEU A 603 9.43 9.05 -35.25
CA LEU A 603 9.70 9.37 -33.86
C LEU A 603 10.43 10.72 -33.70
N ASP A 604 11.44 10.99 -34.52
CA ASP A 604 12.17 12.28 -34.50
C ASP A 604 11.23 13.45 -34.88
N GLN A 605 10.30 13.23 -35.81
CA GLN A 605 9.25 14.20 -36.14
C GLN A 605 8.27 14.41 -34.96
N ALA A 606 7.79 13.33 -34.33
CA ALA A 606 6.92 13.41 -33.16
C ALA A 606 7.58 14.18 -32.00
N ARG A 607 8.82 13.81 -31.65
CA ARG A 607 9.65 14.51 -30.65
C ARG A 607 9.84 15.98 -30.99
N SER A 608 10.04 16.33 -32.26
CA SER A 608 10.15 17.73 -32.71
C SER A 608 8.84 18.51 -32.56
N ASN A 609 7.70 17.90 -32.90
CA ASN A 609 6.38 18.52 -32.79
C ASN A 609 5.99 18.76 -31.31
N ASN A 610 6.17 17.75 -30.46
CA ASN A 610 5.95 17.79 -29.02
C ASN A 610 6.81 18.89 -28.36
N LYS A 611 8.13 18.89 -28.64
CA LYS A 611 9.05 19.93 -28.16
C LYS A 611 8.68 21.34 -28.64
N GLN A 612 8.14 21.48 -29.85
CA GLN A 612 7.62 22.76 -30.34
C GLN A 612 6.36 23.18 -29.57
N SER A 613 5.47 22.24 -29.23
CA SER A 613 4.26 22.48 -28.43
C SER A 613 4.59 23.00 -27.03
N SER A 614 5.47 22.33 -26.28
CA SER A 614 5.95 22.80 -24.97
C SER A 614 6.69 24.14 -25.06
N SER A 615 7.46 24.36 -26.13
CA SER A 615 8.13 25.65 -26.38
C SER A 615 7.14 26.79 -26.63
N GLN A 616 5.98 26.51 -27.23
CA GLN A 616 4.89 27.50 -27.35
C GLN A 616 4.23 27.76 -26.00
N CYS A 617 4.04 26.74 -25.16
CA CYS A 617 3.50 26.90 -23.80
C CYS A 617 4.29 27.93 -22.97
N ALA A 618 5.61 27.80 -22.95
CA ALA A 618 6.51 28.68 -22.19
C ALA A 618 6.48 30.17 -22.63
N ASN A 619 5.85 30.49 -23.76
CA ASN A 619 5.65 31.85 -24.25
C ASN A 619 4.24 32.43 -23.95
N ILE A 620 3.35 31.68 -23.29
CA ILE A 620 2.00 32.14 -22.97
C ILE A 620 2.03 33.02 -21.71
N SER A 621 1.93 34.34 -21.90
CA SER A 621 1.85 35.32 -20.82
C SER A 621 0.48 35.28 -20.12
N ASN A 622 0.34 34.41 -19.11
CA ASN A 622 -0.82 34.41 -18.21
C ASN A 622 -0.65 35.41 -17.05
N PRO A 623 -1.74 36.03 -16.54
CA PRO A 623 -1.66 36.97 -15.44
C PRO A 623 -1.39 36.24 -14.12
N SER A 624 -0.19 36.43 -13.56
CA SER A 624 0.18 35.93 -12.24
C SER A 624 -0.78 36.47 -11.17
N ILE A 625 -1.41 35.59 -10.40
CA ILE A 625 -2.26 35.99 -9.27
C ILE A 625 -1.38 36.70 -8.22
N PRO A 626 -1.76 37.89 -7.71
CA PRO A 626 -1.01 38.53 -6.63
C PRO A 626 -1.14 37.70 -5.35
N PHE A 627 -0.02 37.18 -4.84
CA PHE A 627 0.02 36.49 -3.55
C PHE A 627 -0.39 37.46 -2.42
N HIS A 628 -1.58 37.28 -1.87
CA HIS A 628 -2.00 37.99 -0.66
C HIS A 628 -1.36 37.31 0.56
N ASN A 629 -0.43 38.00 1.22
CA ASN A 629 0.34 37.53 2.40
C ASN A 629 -0.48 37.11 3.64
N GLN A 630 -1.81 36.98 3.54
CA GLN A 630 -2.71 36.57 4.62
C GLN A 630 -3.15 35.11 4.45
N LEU A 631 -2.18 34.20 4.31
CA LEU A 631 -2.38 32.84 4.79
C LEU A 631 -2.57 32.93 6.32
N HIS A 632 -3.80 32.73 6.77
CA HIS A 632 -4.15 32.66 8.19
C HIS A 632 -3.72 31.30 8.78
N LEU A 633 -2.41 31.02 8.72
CA LEU A 633 -1.81 29.95 9.50
C LEU A 633 -2.03 30.26 10.99
N PRO A 634 -2.42 29.28 11.84
CA PRO A 634 -2.27 29.43 13.27
C PRO A 634 -0.79 29.68 13.57
N GLN A 635 -0.49 30.55 14.54
CA GLN A 635 0.89 30.75 14.93
C GLN A 635 1.40 29.47 15.60
N ILE A 636 2.39 28.82 14.99
CA ILE A 636 3.22 27.84 15.71
C ILE A 636 4.05 28.66 16.70
N GLU A 637 3.55 28.77 17.92
CA GLU A 637 4.23 29.48 18.99
C GLU A 637 5.40 28.62 19.47
N TYR A 638 6.61 29.08 19.15
CA TYR A 638 7.88 28.46 19.50
C TYR A 638 8.35 28.98 20.86
N TYR A 639 8.41 28.08 21.86
CA TYR A 639 8.68 28.42 23.26
C TYR A 639 10.05 27.92 23.76
N SER A 640 11.11 28.16 22.99
CA SER A 640 12.48 27.91 23.47
C SER A 640 12.92 28.99 24.48
N ASN A 641 12.82 28.66 25.77
CA ASN A 641 13.28 29.50 26.89
C ASN A 641 14.49 28.90 27.63
N LYS A 642 14.98 27.73 27.21
CA LYS A 642 15.99 26.92 27.92
C LYS A 642 16.88 26.18 26.92
N ASP A 643 18.17 26.09 27.23
CA ASP A 643 19.13 25.37 26.39
C ASP A 643 18.67 23.91 26.17
N GLN A 644 18.76 23.43 24.92
CA GLN A 644 18.53 22.05 24.48
C GLN A 644 17.07 21.57 24.45
N ILE A 645 16.08 22.46 24.56
CA ILE A 645 14.66 22.09 24.53
C ILE A 645 13.88 23.04 23.62
N ASP A 646 13.24 22.49 22.59
CA ASP A 646 12.32 23.21 21.72
C ASP A 646 10.88 22.75 21.98
N LEU A 647 9.99 23.73 22.12
CA LEU A 647 8.56 23.51 22.34
C LEU A 647 7.78 24.16 21.21
N PHE A 648 6.88 23.40 20.59
CA PHE A 648 6.03 23.86 19.49
C PHE A 648 4.56 23.72 19.87
N HIS A 649 3.82 24.83 19.90
CA HIS A 649 2.41 24.78 20.27
C HIS A 649 1.52 24.30 19.11
N SER A 650 0.74 23.26 19.37
CA SER A 650 -0.41 22.83 18.56
C SER A 650 -1.63 22.65 19.48
N PRO A 651 -2.44 23.70 19.72
CA PRO A 651 -3.57 23.65 20.67
C PRO A 651 -4.72 22.76 20.20
N THR A 652 -4.81 22.48 18.90
CA THR A 652 -5.93 21.75 18.28
C THR A 652 -5.67 20.26 18.12
N SER A 653 -4.46 19.77 18.41
CA SER A 653 -4.12 18.36 18.23
C SER A 653 -4.44 17.51 19.46
N HIS A 654 -5.04 16.34 19.23
CA HIS A 654 -5.24 15.33 20.26
C HIS A 654 -3.94 14.59 20.66
N PHE A 655 -2.80 14.88 20.02
CA PHE A 655 -1.54 14.16 20.20
C PHE A 655 -0.38 15.06 20.64
N ILE A 656 0.63 14.44 21.24
CA ILE A 656 1.95 15.03 21.48
C ILE A 656 3.00 14.19 20.77
N ARG A 657 3.86 14.86 20.00
CA ARG A 657 5.05 14.28 19.37
C ARG A 657 6.31 14.71 20.13
N TYR A 658 7.14 13.75 20.49
CA TYR A 658 8.39 13.93 21.22
C TYR A 658 9.52 13.43 20.32
N THR A 659 10.57 14.24 20.10
CA THR A 659 11.70 13.88 19.24
C THR A 659 13.01 14.23 19.94
N LEU A 660 13.76 13.20 20.34
CA LEU A 660 15.05 13.32 21.02
C LEU A 660 16.18 13.07 20.02
N HIS A 661 17.06 14.06 19.85
CA HIS A 661 18.26 13.97 19.02
C HIS A 661 19.50 13.85 19.92
N ILE A 662 20.36 12.86 19.68
CA ILE A 662 21.61 12.62 20.41
C ILE A 662 22.76 12.64 19.40
N PRO A 663 23.78 13.50 19.54
CA PRO A 663 24.88 13.55 18.57
C PRO A 663 25.63 12.21 18.41
N LEU A 664 25.78 11.78 17.15
CA LEU A 664 26.60 10.62 16.73
C LEU A 664 28.02 11.00 16.33
N LYS A 665 28.33 12.30 16.32
CA LYS A 665 29.68 12.79 16.03
C LYS A 665 30.74 12.07 16.89
N ASP A 666 31.83 11.69 16.23
CA ASP A 666 32.95 10.92 16.80
C ASP A 666 32.60 9.47 17.24
N LEU A 667 31.49 8.89 16.77
CA LEU A 667 31.17 7.45 16.93
C LEU A 667 32.27 6.57 16.29
N PRO A 668 32.94 5.69 17.07
CA PRO A 668 34.01 4.84 16.54
C PRO A 668 33.56 3.95 15.37
N LEU A 669 34.37 3.91 14.31
CA LEU A 669 34.14 3.15 13.08
C LEU A 669 33.73 1.69 13.34
N ASP A 670 34.36 1.04 14.33
CA ASP A 670 34.09 -0.36 14.66
C ASP A 670 32.73 -0.59 15.33
N LEU A 671 31.98 0.47 15.65
CA LEU A 671 30.60 0.45 16.13
C LEU A 671 29.57 0.87 15.07
N GLN A 672 29.96 1.69 14.08
CA GLN A 672 29.03 2.27 13.09
C GLN A 672 28.24 1.18 12.35
N LEU A 673 28.92 0.11 11.95
CA LEU A 673 28.34 -1.07 11.29
C LEU A 673 27.27 -1.80 12.14
N TYR A 674 27.29 -1.66 13.47
CA TYR A 674 26.34 -2.29 14.40
C TYR A 674 25.19 -1.37 14.82
N LEU A 675 25.14 -0.12 14.34
CA LEU A 675 24.10 0.83 14.77
C LEU A 675 22.69 0.50 14.24
N PRO A 676 22.48 -0.05 13.01
CA PRO A 676 21.16 -0.53 12.59
C PRO A 676 20.59 -1.62 13.53
N LEU A 677 21.41 -2.63 13.86
CA LEU A 677 21.05 -3.69 14.82
C LEU A 677 20.72 -3.12 16.20
N PHE A 678 21.51 -2.17 16.71
CA PHE A 678 21.21 -1.49 17.97
C PHE A 678 19.87 -0.74 17.94
N SER A 679 19.56 -0.08 16.82
CA SER A 679 18.37 0.75 16.66
C SER A 679 17.08 -0.08 16.67
N ASN A 680 17.09 -1.20 15.94
CA ASN A 680 15.94 -2.09 15.88
C ASN A 680 15.77 -2.90 17.18
N LEU A 681 16.85 -3.33 17.85
CA LEU A 681 16.74 -4.01 19.15
C LEU A 681 16.22 -3.09 20.27
N LEU A 682 16.21 -1.77 20.09
CA LEU A 682 16.03 -0.79 21.16
C LEU A 682 14.65 -0.84 21.85
N PHE A 683 13.60 -1.19 21.10
CA PHE A 683 12.23 -1.38 21.60
C PHE A 683 11.83 -2.87 21.74
N HIS A 684 12.70 -3.78 21.30
CA HIS A 684 12.40 -5.20 21.08
C HIS A 684 13.18 -6.14 22.01
N THR A 685 13.63 -5.64 23.17
CA THR A 685 14.40 -6.41 24.16
C THR A 685 13.98 -6.08 25.60
N SER A 686 14.57 -6.78 26.56
CA SER A 686 14.27 -6.65 27.99
C SER A 686 14.83 -5.36 28.62
N ILE A 687 14.13 -4.86 29.63
CA ILE A 687 14.47 -3.65 30.39
C ILE A 687 14.79 -4.00 31.85
N GLN A 688 15.84 -3.39 32.40
CA GLN A 688 16.09 -3.30 33.85
C GLN A 688 16.43 -1.86 34.22
N TYR A 689 15.48 -1.17 34.85
CA TYR A 689 15.61 0.24 35.24
C TYR A 689 15.24 0.44 36.72
N GLU A 690 16.20 0.88 37.54
CA GLU A 690 16.06 0.97 39.00
C GLU A 690 15.57 -0.34 39.65
N ASN A 691 14.30 -0.40 40.07
CA ASN A 691 13.64 -1.58 40.63
C ASN A 691 12.65 -2.25 39.65
N ILE A 692 12.50 -1.69 38.44
CA ILE A 692 11.65 -2.19 37.37
C ILE A 692 12.44 -3.20 36.55
N HIS A 693 11.86 -4.37 36.33
CA HIS A 693 12.34 -5.34 35.38
C HIS A 693 11.17 -5.78 34.49
N LEU A 694 11.34 -5.66 33.18
CA LEU A 694 10.40 -6.08 32.16
C LEU A 694 11.14 -7.00 31.20
N ASP A 695 10.55 -8.12 30.83
CA ASP A 695 10.96 -8.85 29.64
C ASP A 695 10.49 -8.11 28.36
N LYS A 696 10.93 -8.60 27.20
CA LYS A 696 10.53 -8.08 25.87
C LYS A 696 9.02 -7.86 25.78
N TYR A 697 8.22 -8.90 26.03
CA TYR A 697 6.78 -8.85 25.81
C TYR A 697 6.05 -7.90 26.75
N ASN A 698 6.40 -7.87 28.04
CA ASN A 698 5.84 -6.91 28.99
C ASN A 698 6.20 -5.46 28.66
N PHE A 699 7.38 -5.22 28.05
CA PHE A 699 7.75 -3.88 27.59
C PHE A 699 7.01 -3.49 26.31
N CYS A 700 6.97 -4.37 25.30
CA CYS A 700 6.19 -4.16 24.08
C CYS A 700 4.70 -3.92 24.40
N GLU A 701 4.10 -4.70 25.33
CA GLU A 701 2.71 -4.55 25.75
C GLU A 701 2.40 -3.17 26.38
N LEU A 702 3.37 -2.56 27.07
CA LEU A 702 3.25 -1.21 27.59
C LEU A 702 3.39 -0.15 26.49
N ILE A 703 4.34 -0.31 25.56
CA ILE A 703 4.51 0.58 24.40
C ILE A 703 3.25 0.56 23.53
N SER A 704 2.73 -0.61 23.15
CA SER A 704 1.51 -0.75 22.35
C SER A 704 0.23 -0.23 23.02
N ARG A 705 0.25 0.02 24.34
CA ARG A 705 -0.87 0.57 25.10
C ARG A 705 -0.91 2.10 25.13
N ASP A 706 0.27 2.73 25.14
CA ASP A 706 0.42 4.18 25.42
C ASP A 706 1.00 4.98 24.25
N ILE A 707 1.72 4.32 23.33
CA ILE A 707 2.41 4.94 22.20
C ILE A 707 1.67 4.57 20.91
N LEU A 708 1.23 5.60 20.20
CA LEU A 708 0.53 5.48 18.92
C LEU A 708 1.49 5.01 17.83
N SER A 709 2.66 5.66 17.77
CA SER A 709 3.76 5.32 16.87
C SER A 709 5.10 5.74 17.46
N TYR A 710 6.15 5.01 17.08
CA TYR A 710 7.53 5.34 17.42
C TYR A 710 8.45 5.13 16.21
N SER A 711 9.60 5.78 16.22
CA SER A 711 10.68 5.50 15.29
C SER A 711 12.05 5.76 15.90
N VAL A 712 13.03 4.99 15.44
CA VAL A 712 14.45 5.24 15.67
C VAL A 712 15.09 5.56 14.32
N SER A 713 15.96 6.56 14.26
CA SER A 713 16.71 6.90 13.05
C SER A 713 18.15 7.24 13.38
N ASN A 714 19.05 6.98 12.43
CA ASN A 714 20.50 7.09 12.65
C ASN A 714 21.15 8.30 11.99
N GLY A 715 20.36 9.34 11.67
CA GLY A 715 20.82 10.45 10.82
C GLY A 715 20.41 10.33 9.35
N GLN A 716 19.69 9.25 9.02
CA GLN A 716 18.86 9.10 7.83
C GLN A 716 17.39 9.28 8.20
N SER A 717 16.49 9.20 7.22
CA SER A 717 15.03 9.15 7.42
C SER A 717 14.53 7.93 8.20
N SER A 718 15.38 6.93 8.40
CA SER A 718 15.05 5.58 8.90
C SER A 718 16.14 5.00 9.82
N SER A 719 15.85 3.89 10.50
CA SER A 719 16.87 3.01 11.10
C SER A 719 17.51 2.09 10.06
N SER A 720 16.70 1.59 9.12
CA SER A 720 17.09 0.68 8.03
C SER A 720 17.78 1.42 6.88
N PRO A 721 18.88 0.88 6.32
CA PRO A 721 19.50 1.39 5.09
C PRO A 721 18.57 1.39 3.87
N ILE A 722 17.60 0.46 3.82
CA ILE A 722 16.69 0.24 2.68
C ILE A 722 15.71 1.42 2.52
N GLN A 723 15.27 2.00 3.64
CA GLN A 723 14.25 3.07 3.67
C GLN A 723 14.83 4.48 3.48
N SER A 724 16.12 4.61 3.13
CA SER A 724 16.85 5.89 3.14
C SER A 724 16.76 6.71 1.85
N ARG A 725 15.59 6.73 1.19
CA ARG A 725 15.28 7.31 -0.16
C ARG A 725 15.59 8.81 -0.38
N TYR A 726 16.34 9.47 0.50
CA TYR A 726 16.73 10.89 0.41
C TYR A 726 18.14 11.16 0.96
N VAL A 727 19.19 10.84 0.20
CA VAL A 727 20.61 11.10 0.60
C VAL A 727 21.13 12.47 0.11
N TYR A 728 20.24 13.38 -0.31
CA TYR A 728 20.60 14.72 -0.79
C TYR A 728 19.97 15.84 0.07
N THR A 729 20.67 16.23 1.15
CA THR A 729 20.93 17.65 1.54
C THR A 729 21.51 17.77 2.95
N HIS A 730 21.19 16.84 3.86
CA HIS A 730 21.49 16.99 5.29
C HIS A 730 22.23 15.77 5.86
N TYR A 731 23.54 15.93 6.07
CA TYR A 731 24.33 15.03 6.92
C TYR A 731 24.01 15.34 8.38
N PHE A 732 23.01 14.68 8.96
CA PHE A 732 22.67 14.82 10.37
C PHE A 732 23.40 13.74 11.19
N ASP A 733 24.54 14.10 11.78
CA ASP A 733 25.28 13.25 12.73
C ASP A 733 24.51 13.10 14.08
N THR A 734 23.28 12.56 14.04
CA THR A 734 22.37 12.45 15.20
C THR A 734 21.57 11.15 15.19
N PHE A 735 21.58 10.46 16.32
CA PHE A 735 20.65 9.39 16.64
C PHE A 735 19.34 10.03 17.07
N ILE A 736 18.22 9.61 16.49
CA ILE A 736 16.90 10.20 16.71
C ILE A 736 15.98 9.13 17.29
N ILE A 737 15.30 9.44 18.39
CA ILE A 737 14.19 8.64 18.92
C ILE A 737 12.95 9.53 18.89
N SER A 738 11.94 9.12 18.12
CA SER A 738 10.64 9.78 18.06
C SER A 738 9.57 8.92 18.72
N LEU A 739 8.74 9.51 19.57
CA LEU A 739 7.52 8.92 20.13
C LEU A 739 6.34 9.83 19.83
N GLN A 740 5.17 9.26 19.53
CA GLN A 740 3.90 10.00 19.48
C GLN A 740 2.87 9.30 20.37
N SER A 741 2.19 10.09 21.22
CA SER A 741 1.17 9.61 22.15
C SER A 741 -0.05 10.53 22.14
N ILE A 742 -1.19 10.07 22.65
CA ILE A 742 -2.35 10.93 22.91
C ILE A 742 -2.06 11.95 24.04
N SER A 743 -2.69 13.12 23.98
CA SER A 743 -2.58 14.23 24.94
C SER A 743 -3.29 13.90 26.27
N ASN A 744 -2.59 13.23 27.18
CA ASN A 744 -3.10 12.84 28.50
C ASN A 744 -1.98 12.88 29.58
N ASP A 745 -2.28 13.31 30.82
CA ASP A 745 -1.29 13.45 31.91
C ASP A 745 -0.53 12.14 32.27
N GLU A 746 -1.25 11.02 32.34
CA GLU A 746 -0.64 9.72 32.70
C GLU A 746 0.25 9.21 31.57
N ILE A 747 -0.26 9.27 30.33
CA ILE A 747 0.47 8.83 29.14
C ILE A 747 1.65 9.76 28.84
N TYR A 748 1.54 11.06 29.10
CA TYR A 748 2.66 12.01 29.04
C TYR A 748 3.81 11.55 29.93
N LYS A 749 3.52 11.27 31.20
CA LYS A 749 4.53 10.76 32.14
C LYS A 749 5.12 9.44 31.64
N ASN A 750 4.27 8.48 31.25
CA ASN A 750 4.72 7.17 30.79
C ASN A 750 5.62 7.29 29.55
N THR A 751 5.33 8.21 28.63
CA THR A 751 6.16 8.49 27.45
C THR A 751 7.57 8.98 27.81
N ILE A 752 7.71 9.85 28.82
CA ILE A 752 9.04 10.25 29.33
C ILE A 752 9.73 9.09 30.07
N ASP A 753 8.99 8.23 30.78
CA ASP A 753 9.53 7.01 31.39
C ASP A 753 9.97 5.97 30.34
N TYR A 754 9.32 5.88 29.18
CA TYR A 754 9.79 5.03 28.07
C TYR A 754 11.13 5.51 27.50
N PHE A 755 11.36 6.83 27.36
CA PHE A 755 12.70 7.35 27.05
C PHE A 755 13.74 6.93 28.14
N ARG A 756 13.36 6.86 29.43
CA ARG A 756 14.26 6.35 30.49
C ARG A 756 14.59 4.87 30.28
N TYR A 757 13.57 4.04 30.02
CA TYR A 757 13.77 2.60 29.83
C TYR A 757 14.68 2.32 28.62
N VAL A 758 14.38 2.96 27.49
CA VAL A 758 15.11 2.88 26.22
C VAL A 758 16.57 3.33 26.33
N LEU A 759 16.85 4.43 27.02
CA LEU A 759 18.22 4.96 27.12
C LEU A 759 19.03 4.30 28.24
N TYR A 760 18.40 4.04 29.39
CA TYR A 760 19.11 3.66 30.61
C TYR A 760 18.98 2.18 30.97
N GLY A 761 17.87 1.53 30.62
CA GLY A 761 17.48 0.21 31.11
C GLY A 761 17.58 -0.94 30.12
N THR A 762 17.71 -0.68 28.81
CA THR A 762 17.88 -1.70 27.76
C THR A 762 19.04 -2.65 28.06
N ILE A 763 18.77 -3.96 28.02
CA ILE A 763 19.75 -5.03 28.27
C ILE A 763 19.95 -5.90 27.02
N PHE A 764 21.22 -6.17 26.67
CA PHE A 764 21.59 -7.10 25.59
C PHE A 764 22.04 -8.46 26.15
N ASN A 765 21.25 -9.04 27.07
CA ASN A 765 21.58 -10.29 27.77
C ASN A 765 21.02 -11.54 27.07
N ASP A 766 19.81 -11.50 26.53
CA ASP A 766 19.29 -12.58 25.69
C ASP A 766 19.87 -12.47 24.28
N TYR A 767 20.53 -13.55 23.86
CA TYR A 767 21.17 -13.64 22.55
C TYR A 767 20.27 -14.30 21.49
N LYS A 768 19.14 -14.91 21.88
CA LYS A 768 18.14 -15.45 20.95
C LYS A 768 17.53 -14.28 20.15
N ILE A 769 16.98 -13.29 20.85
CA ILE A 769 16.44 -12.04 20.28
C ILE A 769 17.44 -11.34 19.35
N ILE A 770 18.73 -11.28 19.75
CA ILE A 770 19.78 -10.63 18.95
C ILE A 770 20.06 -11.38 17.64
N ILE A 771 19.97 -12.72 17.64
CA ILE A 771 20.13 -13.53 16.42
C ILE A 771 18.90 -13.47 15.53
N GLU A 772 17.70 -13.50 16.10
CA GLU A 772 16.44 -13.42 15.36
C GLU A 772 16.30 -12.09 14.62
N GLU A 773 16.68 -10.97 15.25
CA GLU A 773 16.76 -9.67 14.57
C GLU A 773 17.86 -9.62 13.50
N CYS A 774 18.95 -10.40 13.64
CA CYS A 774 19.96 -10.54 12.58
C CYS A 774 19.44 -11.39 11.40
N GLU A 775 18.69 -12.47 11.67
CA GLU A 775 18.08 -13.34 10.65
C GLU A 775 17.00 -12.61 9.87
N LYS A 776 16.13 -11.88 10.57
CA LYS A 776 15.11 -11.00 9.98
C LYS A 776 15.74 -9.91 9.10
N GLN A 777 16.72 -9.16 9.63
CA GLN A 777 17.42 -8.15 8.82
C GLN A 777 18.14 -8.78 7.63
N LEU A 778 18.74 -9.96 7.76
CA LEU A 778 19.40 -10.64 6.65
C LEU A 778 18.43 -10.96 5.51
N LYS A 779 17.22 -11.46 5.81
CA LYS A 779 16.18 -11.74 4.80
C LYS A 779 15.71 -10.46 4.10
N HIS A 780 15.41 -9.40 4.85
CA HIS A 780 15.08 -8.08 4.28
C HIS A 780 16.21 -7.46 3.43
N LEU A 781 17.47 -7.75 3.75
CA LEU A 781 18.63 -7.31 2.96
C LEU A 781 18.93 -8.20 1.75
N ILE A 782 18.28 -9.37 1.64
CA ILE A 782 18.24 -10.21 0.43
C ILE A 782 17.12 -9.69 -0.49
N GLU A 783 15.90 -9.61 0.03
CA GLU A 783 14.71 -9.09 -0.68
C GLU A 783 14.98 -7.71 -1.31
N ALA A 784 15.48 -6.74 -0.52
CA ALA A 784 15.79 -5.40 -0.99
C ALA A 784 17.02 -5.30 -1.93
N LEU A 785 17.69 -6.43 -2.23
CA LEU A 785 18.71 -6.52 -3.28
C LEU A 785 18.20 -7.18 -4.56
N GLN A 786 16.92 -7.56 -4.64
CA GLN A 786 16.26 -7.93 -5.89
C GLN A 786 15.77 -6.67 -6.65
N ASP A 787 15.48 -5.58 -5.93
CA ASP A 787 15.19 -4.28 -6.53
C ASP A 787 16.45 -3.59 -7.10
N GLY A 788 16.49 -3.49 -8.43
CA GLY A 788 17.52 -2.76 -9.17
C GLY A 788 17.62 -1.26 -8.83
N HIS A 789 16.54 -0.61 -8.41
CA HIS A 789 16.59 0.77 -7.92
C HIS A 789 17.35 0.86 -6.59
N THR A 790 17.03 0.00 -5.62
CA THR A 790 17.72 -0.06 -4.32
C THR A 790 19.19 -0.46 -4.48
N ILE A 791 19.52 -1.39 -5.39
CA ILE A 791 20.92 -1.67 -5.79
C ILE A 791 21.60 -0.40 -6.31
N HIS A 792 20.97 0.32 -7.25
CA HIS A 792 21.53 1.52 -7.85
C HIS A 792 21.74 2.64 -6.82
N GLU A 793 20.75 2.92 -5.97
CA GLU A 793 20.86 3.90 -4.88
C GLU A 793 21.97 3.51 -3.89
N ALA A 794 22.07 2.23 -3.50
CA ALA A 794 23.12 1.75 -2.62
C ALA A 794 24.53 1.89 -3.23
N TYR A 795 24.72 1.58 -4.51
CA TYR A 795 25.99 1.81 -5.20
C TYR A 795 26.31 3.30 -5.33
N PHE A 796 25.33 4.13 -5.69
CA PHE A 796 25.52 5.58 -5.83
C PHE A 796 25.92 6.22 -4.50
N ASN A 797 25.26 5.84 -3.41
CA ASN A 797 25.60 6.26 -2.05
C ASN A 797 27.01 5.80 -1.63
N CYS A 798 27.46 4.62 -2.05
CA CYS A 798 28.84 4.19 -1.89
C CYS A 798 29.83 5.06 -2.70
N LEU A 799 29.49 5.43 -3.94
CA LEU A 799 30.34 6.25 -4.80
C LEU A 799 30.52 7.67 -4.27
N ILE A 800 29.45 8.35 -3.83
CA ILE A 800 29.55 9.67 -3.17
C ILE A 800 30.54 9.62 -1.99
N ASN A 801 30.35 8.63 -1.11
CA ASN A 801 31.05 8.55 0.16
C ASN A 801 32.46 7.92 0.07
N SER A 802 32.84 7.39 -1.09
CA SER A 802 34.14 6.73 -1.35
C SER A 802 35.37 7.57 -0.94
N THR A 803 35.27 8.90 -1.02
CA THR A 803 36.35 9.83 -0.64
C THR A 803 36.56 9.95 0.88
N ASN A 804 35.60 9.51 1.68
CA ASN A 804 35.66 9.47 3.13
C ASN A 804 35.14 8.12 3.65
N LEU A 805 35.99 7.09 3.60
CA LEU A 805 35.68 5.74 4.13
C LEU A 805 35.31 5.73 5.62
N ASN A 806 35.63 6.81 6.35
CA ASN A 806 35.24 7.01 7.74
C ASN A 806 33.84 7.63 7.91
N ASN A 807 33.13 7.91 6.81
CA ASN A 807 31.78 8.45 6.86
C ASN A 807 30.77 7.38 7.29
N TYR A 808 29.86 7.76 8.18
CA TYR A 808 28.84 6.90 8.74
C TYR A 808 27.97 6.22 7.66
N TYR A 809 27.56 7.01 6.66
CA TYR A 809 26.77 6.57 5.50
C TYR A 809 27.49 5.55 4.59
N HIS A 810 28.82 5.44 4.65
CA HIS A 810 29.56 4.37 3.96
C HIS A 810 29.49 3.05 4.75
N GLN A 811 29.63 3.11 6.08
CA GLN A 811 29.61 1.93 6.95
C GLN A 811 28.19 1.32 7.10
N MET A 812 27.14 2.11 6.93
CA MET A 812 25.74 1.62 6.90
C MET A 812 25.35 0.85 5.63
N ASN A 813 26.17 0.86 4.58
CA ASN A 813 25.74 0.39 3.25
C ASN A 813 25.21 -1.06 3.26
N ILE A 814 24.14 -1.28 2.48
CA ILE A 814 23.38 -2.53 2.38
C ILE A 814 24.27 -3.78 2.19
N PHE A 815 25.32 -3.68 1.37
CA PHE A 815 26.23 -4.80 1.08
C PHE A 815 27.10 -5.17 2.29
N LEU A 816 27.50 -4.18 3.10
CA LEU A 816 28.25 -4.41 4.33
C LEU A 816 27.36 -4.98 5.44
N GLN A 817 26.09 -4.57 5.48
CA GLN A 817 25.08 -5.10 6.42
C GLN A 817 24.73 -6.56 6.09
N LYS A 818 24.35 -6.89 4.84
CA LYS A 818 24.10 -8.28 4.40
C LYS A 818 25.28 -9.18 4.78
N ASN A 819 26.50 -8.76 4.43
CA ASN A 819 27.72 -9.52 4.71
C ASN A 819 28.07 -9.63 6.21
N LEU A 820 27.66 -8.68 7.06
CA LEU A 820 27.78 -8.81 8.51
C LEU A 820 26.79 -9.84 9.06
N PHE A 821 25.49 -9.68 8.78
CA PHE A 821 24.46 -10.55 9.32
C PHE A 821 24.62 -11.99 8.81
N GLU A 822 24.93 -12.18 7.53
CA GLU A 822 25.25 -13.49 6.95
C GLU A 822 26.36 -14.23 7.73
N LYS A 823 27.42 -13.51 8.13
CA LYS A 823 28.50 -14.07 8.97
C LYS A 823 28.04 -14.39 10.39
N ILE A 824 27.15 -13.59 10.96
CA ILE A 824 26.60 -13.79 12.30
C ILE A 824 25.70 -15.03 12.31
N CYS A 825 24.68 -15.07 11.45
CA CYS A 825 23.70 -16.17 11.37
C CYS A 825 24.36 -17.50 10.99
N LYS A 826 25.40 -17.50 10.12
CA LYS A 826 26.16 -18.73 9.81
C LYS A 826 27.05 -19.22 10.96
N GLN A 827 27.40 -18.39 11.97
CA GLN A 827 28.28 -18.77 13.09
C GLN A 827 27.94 -18.03 14.41
N PRO A 828 26.72 -18.16 14.97
CA PRO A 828 26.21 -17.26 16.02
C PRO A 828 27.03 -17.30 17.32
N ASP A 829 27.38 -18.48 17.84
CA ASP A 829 28.15 -18.63 19.08
C ASP A 829 29.53 -17.95 19.05
N LYS A 830 30.13 -17.84 17.86
CA LYS A 830 31.46 -17.23 17.65
C LYS A 830 31.42 -15.71 17.85
N TYR A 831 30.34 -15.05 17.44
CA TYR A 831 30.21 -13.59 17.47
C TYR A 831 29.48 -13.06 18.71
N LYS A 832 28.84 -13.93 19.50
CA LYS A 832 28.07 -13.58 20.71
C LYS A 832 28.71 -12.53 21.62
N ASN A 833 29.94 -12.80 22.06
CA ASN A 833 30.67 -11.90 22.97
C ASN A 833 31.12 -10.60 22.29
N GLU A 834 31.28 -10.59 20.96
CA GLU A 834 31.58 -9.39 20.21
C GLU A 834 30.33 -8.51 20.09
N ILE A 835 29.22 -9.04 19.56
CA ILE A 835 27.99 -8.28 19.31
C ILE A 835 27.47 -7.64 20.60
N ILE A 836 27.35 -8.39 21.69
CA ILE A 836 26.92 -7.84 22.99
C ILE A 836 27.87 -6.71 23.45
N SER A 837 29.19 -6.87 23.26
CA SER A 837 30.16 -5.81 23.55
C SER A 837 30.06 -4.60 22.63
N LYS A 838 29.58 -4.75 21.38
CA LYS A 838 29.37 -3.64 20.43
C LYS A 838 28.11 -2.87 20.79
N LEU A 839 27.00 -3.57 21.04
CA LEU A 839 25.70 -2.98 21.42
C LEU A 839 25.82 -2.21 22.75
N GLU A 840 26.48 -2.78 23.77
CA GLU A 840 26.79 -2.05 25.01
C GLU A 840 27.67 -0.83 24.74
N ARG A 841 28.73 -0.94 23.92
CA ARG A 841 29.58 0.22 23.60
C ARG A 841 28.83 1.33 22.85
N ILE A 842 27.83 1.01 22.03
CA ILE A 842 26.92 1.99 21.41
C ILE A 842 26.06 2.67 22.49
N ARG A 843 25.39 1.88 23.35
CA ARG A 843 24.58 2.40 24.47
C ARG A 843 25.37 3.38 25.34
N LEU A 844 26.57 2.98 25.75
CA LEU A 844 27.49 3.78 26.56
C LEU A 844 27.98 5.06 25.84
N PHE A 845 28.15 5.01 24.51
CA PHE A 845 28.47 6.19 23.71
C PHE A 845 27.31 7.19 23.65
N LEU A 846 26.08 6.71 23.39
CA LEU A 846 24.87 7.55 23.41
C LEU A 846 24.66 8.20 24.78
N LEU A 847 24.79 7.43 25.88
CA LEU A 847 24.70 7.93 27.26
C LEU A 847 25.65 9.11 27.52
N LYS A 848 26.91 9.02 27.09
CA LYS A 848 27.90 10.10 27.21
C LYS A 848 27.49 11.36 26.45
N ASN A 849 26.89 11.19 25.27
CA ASN A 849 26.46 12.30 24.42
C ASN A 849 25.11 12.91 24.81
N LEU A 850 24.39 12.36 25.81
CA LEU A 850 23.19 12.99 26.39
C LEU A 850 23.46 14.38 27.00
N SER A 851 24.72 14.68 27.34
CA SER A 851 25.16 16.03 27.72
C SER A 851 24.94 17.08 26.60
N GLN A 852 24.88 16.64 25.34
CA GLN A 852 24.73 17.43 24.13
C GLN A 852 23.43 17.11 23.36
N MET A 853 22.51 16.34 23.94
CA MET A 853 21.23 16.02 23.29
C MET A 853 20.36 17.26 23.10
N HIS A 854 19.36 17.14 22.23
CA HIS A 854 18.35 18.14 21.95
C HIS A 854 16.97 17.50 21.94
N PHE A 855 15.99 18.07 22.66
CA PHE A 855 14.66 17.48 22.80
C PHE A 855 13.57 18.42 22.29
N SER A 856 12.86 17.98 21.25
CA SER A 856 11.72 18.69 20.66
C SER A 856 10.41 18.07 21.18
N ILE A 857 9.45 18.91 21.55
CA ILE A 857 8.09 18.47 21.93
C ILE A 857 7.06 19.37 21.22
N CYS A 858 6.12 18.75 20.51
CA CYS A 858 5.05 19.44 19.77
C CYS A 858 3.68 18.95 20.24
N GLY A 859 2.78 19.86 20.63
CA GLY A 859 1.42 19.51 21.09
C GLY A 859 0.73 20.62 21.91
N ASN A 860 -0.23 20.24 22.75
CA ASN A 860 -0.93 21.18 23.63
C ASN A 860 0.00 21.70 24.74
N MET A 861 0.26 23.01 24.76
CA MET A 861 1.15 23.66 25.73
C MET A 861 0.61 23.65 27.16
N GLU A 862 -0.72 23.65 27.40
CA GLU A 862 -1.27 23.59 28.76
C GLU A 862 -0.84 22.29 29.48
N LEU A 863 -0.84 21.19 28.73
CA LEU A 863 -0.44 19.86 29.21
C LEU A 863 1.09 19.76 29.40
N ILE A 864 1.86 20.40 28.52
CA ILE A 864 3.33 20.50 28.62
C ILE A 864 3.74 21.37 29.82
N GLU A 865 3.07 22.50 30.09
CA GLU A 865 3.36 23.37 31.22
C GLU A 865 3.02 22.69 32.56
N GLY A 866 1.89 22.00 32.66
CA GLY A 866 1.53 21.22 33.86
C GLY A 866 2.56 20.13 34.19
N ASN A 867 3.02 19.41 33.17
CA ASN A 867 3.97 18.30 33.33
C ASN A 867 5.45 18.70 33.14
N TRP A 868 5.74 20.00 33.03
CA TRP A 868 7.07 20.53 32.75
C TRP A 868 8.16 20.01 33.70
N HIS A 869 7.81 19.79 34.97
CA HIS A 869 8.69 19.24 35.99
C HIS A 869 9.25 17.84 35.64
N ILE A 870 8.52 17.04 34.86
CA ILE A 870 8.93 15.71 34.40
C ILE A 870 10.04 15.82 33.34
N ILE A 871 9.94 16.81 32.43
CA ILE A 871 11.02 17.14 31.48
C ILE A 871 12.27 17.58 32.25
N GLU A 872 12.14 18.50 33.22
CA GLU A 872 13.32 18.93 33.99
C GLU A 872 13.97 17.79 34.75
N GLN A 873 13.19 16.87 35.34
CA GLN A 873 13.76 15.66 35.94
C GLN A 873 14.50 14.80 34.91
N PHE A 874 13.92 14.57 33.73
CA PHE A 874 14.56 13.80 32.66
C PHE A 874 15.86 14.46 32.17
N MET A 875 15.84 15.75 31.84
CA MET A 875 17.01 16.49 31.35
C MET A 875 18.15 16.54 32.39
N ASN A 876 17.82 16.70 33.68
CA ASN A 876 18.80 16.66 34.76
C ASN A 876 19.38 15.25 34.95
N GLU A 877 18.55 14.21 34.85
CA GLU A 877 18.98 12.82 34.89
C GLU A 877 19.91 12.48 33.70
N SER A 878 19.57 12.87 32.48
CA SER A 878 20.40 12.73 31.27
C SER A 878 21.78 13.37 31.46
N LYS A 879 21.82 14.56 32.06
CA LYS A 879 23.06 15.29 32.38
C LYS A 879 23.87 14.60 33.47
N LEU A 880 23.24 13.92 34.43
CA LEU A 880 23.95 13.08 35.41
C LEU A 880 24.49 11.78 34.78
N LYS A 881 23.69 11.07 33.96
CA LYS A 881 24.08 9.81 33.32
C LYS A 881 25.27 10.00 32.38
N SER A 882 25.31 11.11 31.64
CA SER A 882 26.44 11.49 30.77
C SER A 882 27.75 11.83 31.51
N GLN A 883 27.69 12.05 32.83
CA GLN A 883 28.86 12.33 33.68
C GLN A 883 29.38 11.09 34.43
N ILE A 884 28.69 9.95 34.35
CA ILE A 884 29.17 8.71 34.97
C ILE A 884 30.41 8.23 34.22
N GLU A 885 31.57 8.24 34.87
CA GLU A 885 32.76 7.56 34.36
C GLU A 885 32.50 6.04 34.34
N ILE A 886 32.11 5.55 33.17
CA ILE A 886 31.93 4.12 32.93
C ILE A 886 33.31 3.46 32.97
N GLU A 887 33.55 2.63 34.00
CA GLU A 887 34.80 1.89 34.13
C GLU A 887 35.02 1.01 32.89
N ASN A 888 36.08 1.31 32.13
CA ASN A 888 36.45 0.59 30.91
C ASN A 888 37.10 -0.77 31.24
N ASN A 889 36.32 -1.68 31.85
CA ASN A 889 36.73 -3.03 32.23
C ASN A 889 36.81 -3.97 31.01
N GLN A 890 37.86 -3.74 30.20
CA GLN A 890 38.52 -4.70 29.31
C GLN A 890 37.66 -5.56 28.36
N ILE A 891 37.17 -4.98 27.27
CA ILE A 891 36.93 -5.74 26.02
C ILE A 891 37.67 -5.09 24.85
N LYS A 892 38.89 -5.56 24.58
CA LYS A 892 39.60 -5.25 23.33
C LYS A 892 39.15 -6.22 22.25
N GLY A 893 38.13 -5.82 21.48
CA GLY A 893 37.80 -6.48 20.23
C GLY A 893 39.00 -6.50 19.28
N LYS A 894 39.12 -7.55 18.46
CA LYS A 894 40.05 -7.54 17.32
C LYS A 894 39.39 -6.77 16.18
N ASN A 895 40.16 -5.96 15.46
CA ASN A 895 39.67 -5.40 14.20
C ASN A 895 39.42 -6.56 13.22
N VAL A 896 38.19 -6.67 12.71
CA VAL A 896 37.91 -7.46 11.52
C VAL A 896 38.56 -6.74 10.33
N SER A 897 39.34 -7.47 9.52
CA SER A 897 39.94 -6.94 8.30
C SER A 897 38.90 -6.87 7.18
N THR A 898 38.32 -5.69 6.97
CA THR A 898 37.45 -5.37 5.86
C THR A 898 38.28 -5.10 4.59
N GLU A 899 38.76 -6.17 3.94
CA GLU A 899 39.24 -6.06 2.56
C GLU A 899 38.03 -5.84 1.64
N SER A 900 37.97 -4.67 1.01
CA SER A 900 36.93 -4.35 0.03
C SER A 900 37.18 -5.11 -1.28
N PRO A 901 36.18 -5.79 -1.87
CA PRO A 901 36.31 -6.41 -3.18
C PRO A 901 36.58 -5.41 -4.32
N ALA A 902 36.15 -4.14 -4.15
CA ALA A 902 36.07 -3.15 -5.21
C ALA A 902 37.40 -2.38 -5.45
N THR A 903 38.49 -3.09 -5.76
CA THR A 903 39.68 -2.45 -6.35
C THR A 903 39.51 -2.35 -7.86
N ILE A 904 38.75 -1.36 -8.34
CA ILE A 904 38.62 -1.07 -9.77
C ILE A 904 39.95 -0.51 -10.28
N ILE A 905 40.77 -1.37 -10.87
CA ILE A 905 41.90 -0.95 -11.71
C ILE A 905 41.30 -0.42 -13.02
N GLY A 906 40.99 0.88 -13.06
CA GLY A 906 40.48 1.53 -14.24
C GLY A 906 41.52 1.52 -15.37
N THR A 907 41.36 0.59 -16.33
CA THR A 907 42.05 0.64 -17.62
C THR A 907 41.50 1.82 -18.43
N PRO A 908 42.32 2.83 -18.77
CA PRO A 908 41.82 4.03 -19.43
C PRO A 908 41.62 3.79 -20.92
N HIS A 909 40.40 4.09 -21.40
CA HIS A 909 39.97 4.16 -22.80
C HIS A 909 40.09 2.87 -23.66
N GLU A 910 38.95 2.46 -24.21
CA GLU A 910 38.83 2.31 -25.66
C GLU A 910 37.47 2.86 -26.12
N GLU A 911 37.40 3.42 -27.34
CA GLU A 911 36.24 4.16 -27.85
C GLU A 911 35.45 3.32 -28.87
N SER A 912 34.33 2.70 -28.46
CA SER A 912 33.23 2.27 -29.35
C SER A 912 32.06 1.68 -28.55
N GLY A 913 30.80 1.95 -28.90
CA GLY A 913 30.32 2.83 -29.98
C GLY A 913 28.80 2.82 -30.11
#